data_AF-A0AAW1DVB0-F1
#
_entry.id   AF-A0AAW1DVB0-F1
#
_cell.length_a   1.000
_cell.length_b   1.000
_cell.length_c   1.000
_cell.angle_alpha   90.00
_cell.angle_beta   90.00
_cell.angle_gamma   90.00
#
_symmetry.space_group_name_H-M   'P 1'
#
loop_
_entity.id
_entity.type
_entity.pdbx_description
1 polymer ?
#
loop_
_entity_poly.entity_id
_entity_poly.type
_entity_poly.pdbx_seq_one_letter_code
_entity_poly.pdbx_strand_id
1 'polypeptide(L)'
;MDAAEFRRRGKEMVDYVADYLENIEQRPVYPDVEPGYLRSLIPSEAPLEPENYDDIIKDVERVIMPGVTHWHSPNFFAYFPAASSYPAMLADMLCGAIGCIGFSWAASPACTELETVMLDWLGKMLKLPEHFIAGTDGHGGGVIQGTASEATLMSLLAARCKAIRRVQATNPETSEAEIMSKLVAYTSDQAHSSVERASLIGGTVMRKVPTDNAYAAGGGMLKKMLEEDKAAGLIPFYFCATLGTTSSCAFDHITELGPIWLITDYRHWQIPLGRRFRSLKMWFVFRMYGLQGLQAHIRKHVRLAKEFESLVRADKRFDICAEVVMGLVCFRLKGSNELNKLLLKRITNSREIHLVPCQLSGLFVIRLALCSQSTESCHIQHAWRHIAQLSYPPLSLSQLGATNLLFKEMASKQQMGYKCRIAGVLLLLLASIAALVAVVVIQDTWKSKEYSFEYGIVIDAGSSRSNVYLYEWPGEKENETGVVTEKMNCKVLGAGISDMKVDPQKDAESWDGFKQCMDNVTNAIPVLKHKTTLLFLGATAGMRLLHQKDEKKSNEILGSLREYLEALPFNFQNASIMSGQEEGLYGWITVNYLMGNFLQKNLWNIYAHPEGEKTVGSMDLGGASTQIAFSVQDDLWGPDYLHVKLYGYPYNVYTHSFLCYGKNEAEKRILDKIVKESSDPSYIINPCFAEGYNVTINAMDIYDTECTMKPVDYNPDQELFMVGTSNSDKCRSIVKSIFDFQTCSSSQCSFNGVQQPPVAGDFMAYAGFFYTARALGFEGTSDIDQFSAAIRKFCDSHWTVLKAEKTWIADKYLRTYCYAGHYVYTMLADGYKFDNETWKNIDFQKQVKKTSIGWSLGYMLSMSNMIPSEVKVITPLTNPVFAGLVFLFSALTITTVVLVFIILIRTCF
;
A
#
# COMPACT_ATOMS: atom_id res chain seq x y z
N MET A 1 -11.82 4.31 -29.39
CA MET A 1 -11.70 5.77 -29.53
C MET A 1 -10.25 6.16 -29.67
N ASP A 2 -9.90 6.96 -30.67
CA ASP A 2 -8.56 7.53 -30.84
C ASP A 2 -8.51 9.01 -30.40
N ALA A 3 -7.36 9.68 -30.57
CA ALA A 3 -7.19 11.07 -30.15
C ALA A 3 -8.01 12.08 -30.96
N ALA A 4 -8.33 11.79 -32.23
CA ALA A 4 -9.15 12.68 -33.06
C ALA A 4 -10.62 12.58 -32.63
N GLU A 5 -11.10 11.36 -32.42
CA GLU A 5 -12.42 11.11 -31.87
C GLU A 5 -12.56 11.67 -30.45
N PHE A 6 -11.57 11.48 -29.57
CA PHE A 6 -11.57 12.07 -28.22
C PHE A 6 -11.70 13.59 -28.25
N ARG A 7 -11.00 14.29 -29.15
CA ARG A 7 -11.13 15.76 -29.26
C ARG A 7 -12.53 16.19 -29.67
N ARG A 8 -13.19 15.44 -30.56
CA ARG A 8 -14.56 15.72 -30.98
C ARG A 8 -15.54 15.42 -29.83
N ARG A 9 -15.54 14.18 -29.31
CA ARG A 9 -16.44 13.73 -28.23
C ARG A 9 -16.23 14.51 -26.93
N GLY A 10 -14.99 14.89 -26.64
CA GLY A 10 -14.65 15.73 -25.50
C GLY A 10 -15.26 17.13 -25.58
N LYS A 11 -15.31 17.74 -26.78
CA LYS A 11 -16.00 19.03 -26.97
C LYS A 11 -17.52 18.87 -26.81
N GLU A 12 -18.09 17.85 -27.43
CA GLU A 12 -19.52 17.51 -27.27
C GLU A 12 -19.89 17.32 -25.79
N MET A 13 -19.04 16.67 -25.00
CA MET A 13 -19.24 16.51 -23.56
C MET A 13 -19.13 17.82 -22.79
N VAL A 14 -18.20 18.70 -23.15
CA VAL A 14 -18.07 20.04 -22.53
C VAL A 14 -19.33 20.87 -22.78
N ASP A 15 -19.83 20.87 -24.02
CA ASP A 15 -21.05 21.57 -24.39
C ASP A 15 -22.25 20.99 -23.62
N TYR A 16 -22.39 19.65 -23.58
CA TYR A 16 -23.43 18.97 -22.82
C TYR A 16 -23.42 19.34 -21.31
N VAL A 17 -22.24 19.36 -20.68
CA VAL A 17 -22.11 19.73 -19.26
C VAL A 17 -22.50 21.19 -19.02
N ALA A 18 -22.10 22.10 -19.91
CA ALA A 18 -22.47 23.50 -19.83
C ALA A 18 -23.99 23.67 -19.95
N ASP A 19 -24.59 23.10 -21.00
CA ASP A 19 -26.03 23.14 -21.26
C ASP A 19 -26.84 22.52 -20.10
N TYR A 20 -26.38 21.39 -19.57
CA TYR A 20 -27.00 20.73 -18.42
C TYR A 20 -27.01 21.64 -17.19
N LEU A 21 -25.89 22.30 -16.86
CA LEU A 21 -25.81 23.17 -15.68
C LEU A 21 -26.59 24.47 -15.86
N GLU A 22 -26.65 25.04 -17.06
CA GLU A 22 -27.45 26.24 -17.35
C GLU A 22 -28.95 25.95 -17.29
N ASN A 23 -29.38 24.76 -17.73
CA ASN A 23 -30.79 24.37 -17.79
C ASN A 23 -31.23 23.46 -16.63
N ILE A 24 -30.39 23.25 -15.62
CA ILE A 24 -30.66 22.30 -14.53
C ILE A 24 -31.92 22.63 -13.74
N GLU A 25 -32.32 23.90 -13.68
CA GLU A 25 -33.54 24.35 -13.00
C GLU A 25 -34.82 23.76 -13.63
N GLN A 26 -34.78 23.44 -14.92
CA GLN A 26 -35.92 22.86 -15.64
C GLN A 26 -36.13 21.37 -15.32
N ARG A 27 -35.16 20.73 -14.67
CA ARG A 27 -35.22 19.30 -14.31
C ARG A 27 -35.78 19.11 -12.90
N PRO A 28 -36.56 18.04 -12.64
CA PRO A 28 -37.07 17.74 -11.30
C PRO A 28 -35.93 17.54 -10.30
N VAL A 29 -35.90 18.30 -9.21
CA VAL A 29 -34.79 18.29 -8.24
C VAL A 29 -34.55 16.90 -7.64
N TYR A 30 -35.64 16.20 -7.31
CA TYR A 30 -35.63 14.87 -6.72
C TYR A 30 -36.30 13.86 -7.67
N PRO A 31 -35.67 12.69 -7.92
CA PRO A 31 -36.13 11.76 -8.94
C PRO A 31 -37.43 11.03 -8.57
N ASP A 32 -38.17 10.61 -9.59
CA ASP A 32 -39.40 9.82 -9.48
C ASP A 32 -39.13 8.35 -9.82
N VAL A 33 -38.30 7.70 -9.01
CA VAL A 33 -37.92 6.29 -9.20
C VAL A 33 -37.91 5.54 -7.88
N GLU A 34 -38.19 4.24 -7.96
CA GLU A 34 -38.17 3.34 -6.81
C GLU A 34 -36.83 2.57 -6.72
N PRO A 35 -36.44 2.09 -5.51
CA PRO A 35 -35.25 1.26 -5.35
C PRO A 35 -35.23 0.07 -6.32
N GLY A 36 -34.17 -0.03 -7.11
CA GLY A 36 -34.00 -1.10 -8.10
C GLY A 36 -34.43 -0.76 -9.53
N TYR A 37 -35.00 0.42 -9.80
CA TYR A 37 -35.49 0.81 -11.14
C TYR A 37 -34.49 0.54 -12.27
N LEU A 38 -33.21 0.86 -12.01
CA LEU A 38 -32.13 0.81 -12.99
C LEU A 38 -31.91 -0.61 -13.56
N ARG A 39 -32.09 -1.65 -12.75
CA ARG A 39 -31.84 -3.05 -13.14
C ARG A 39 -32.71 -3.50 -14.32
N SER A 40 -33.90 -2.93 -14.45
CA SER A 40 -34.82 -3.24 -15.56
C SER A 40 -34.50 -2.48 -16.85
N LEU A 41 -33.63 -1.47 -16.78
CA LEU A 41 -33.31 -0.57 -17.89
C LEU A 41 -31.95 -0.86 -18.53
N ILE A 42 -31.11 -1.68 -17.89
CA ILE A 42 -29.78 -2.08 -18.36
C ILE A 42 -29.68 -3.60 -18.52
N PRO A 43 -28.79 -4.12 -19.40
CA PRO A 43 -28.52 -5.55 -19.50
C PRO A 43 -28.07 -6.18 -18.17
N SER A 44 -28.33 -7.46 -17.98
CA SER A 44 -27.92 -8.21 -16.77
C SER A 44 -26.41 -8.44 -16.68
N GLU A 45 -25.71 -8.30 -17.80
CA GLU A 45 -24.27 -8.54 -17.95
C GLU A 45 -23.63 -7.39 -18.72
N ALA A 46 -22.33 -7.18 -18.52
CA ALA A 46 -21.58 -6.21 -19.31
C ALA A 46 -21.52 -6.64 -20.79
N PRO A 47 -21.52 -5.71 -21.75
CA PRO A 47 -21.45 -6.05 -23.15
C PRO A 47 -20.11 -6.75 -23.47
N LEU A 48 -20.18 -7.86 -24.22
CA LEU A 48 -18.99 -8.61 -24.66
C LEU A 48 -18.22 -7.86 -25.75
N GLU A 49 -18.95 -7.23 -26.66
CA GLU A 49 -18.42 -6.43 -27.76
C GLU A 49 -18.64 -4.93 -27.48
N PRO A 50 -17.76 -4.05 -27.98
CA PRO A 50 -17.89 -2.62 -27.74
C PRO A 50 -19.16 -2.03 -28.37
N GLU A 51 -19.85 -1.17 -27.61
CA GLU A 51 -20.99 -0.39 -28.09
C GLU A 51 -20.55 0.99 -28.60
N ASN A 52 -21.40 1.63 -29.41
CA ASN A 52 -21.12 2.96 -29.94
C ASN A 52 -21.33 4.03 -28.86
N TYR A 53 -20.42 5.01 -28.80
CA TYR A 53 -20.51 6.18 -27.94
C TYR A 53 -21.87 6.91 -28.05
N ASP A 54 -22.42 7.03 -29.26
CA ASP A 54 -23.70 7.72 -29.46
C ASP A 54 -24.87 7.00 -28.78
N ASP A 55 -24.79 5.68 -28.65
CA ASP A 55 -25.83 4.90 -27.95
C ASP A 55 -25.64 4.98 -26.43
N ILE A 56 -24.39 4.97 -25.96
CA ILE A 56 -24.06 5.19 -24.54
C ILE A 56 -24.56 6.56 -24.06
N ILE A 57 -24.34 7.64 -24.81
CA ILE A 57 -24.80 8.99 -24.43
C ILE A 57 -26.33 9.11 -24.46
N LYS A 58 -27.02 8.47 -25.40
CA LYS A 58 -28.50 8.41 -25.37
C LYS A 58 -28.98 7.70 -24.11
N ASP A 59 -28.28 6.66 -23.69
CA ASP A 59 -28.61 5.93 -22.47
C ASP A 59 -28.35 6.73 -21.19
N VAL A 60 -27.40 7.68 -21.19
CA VAL A 60 -27.26 8.62 -20.07
C VAL A 60 -28.56 9.38 -19.81
N GLU A 61 -29.19 9.97 -20.83
CA GLU A 61 -30.46 10.69 -20.67
C GLU A 61 -31.65 9.76 -20.41
N ARG A 62 -31.70 8.60 -21.06
CA ARG A 62 -32.83 7.67 -20.96
C ARG A 62 -32.83 6.88 -19.65
N VAL A 63 -31.65 6.48 -19.16
CA VAL A 63 -31.49 5.48 -18.12
C VAL A 63 -30.94 6.08 -16.83
N ILE A 64 -29.95 6.98 -16.92
CA ILE A 64 -29.26 7.52 -15.75
C ILE A 64 -29.95 8.77 -15.21
N MET A 65 -30.15 9.80 -16.06
CA MET A 65 -30.68 11.10 -15.67
C MET A 65 -32.03 11.05 -14.92
N PRO A 66 -32.99 10.15 -15.23
CA PRO A 66 -34.25 10.06 -14.48
C PRO A 66 -34.09 9.71 -13.01
N GLY A 67 -32.99 9.06 -12.62
CA GLY A 67 -32.69 8.72 -11.22
C GLY A 67 -31.65 9.63 -10.56
N VAL A 68 -31.16 10.67 -11.25
CA VAL A 68 -30.20 11.62 -10.68
C VAL A 68 -30.94 12.63 -9.79
N THR A 69 -30.55 12.75 -8.53
CA THR A 69 -30.89 13.93 -7.73
C THR A 69 -30.01 15.09 -8.18
N HIS A 70 -30.61 16.20 -8.62
CA HIS A 70 -29.87 17.32 -9.22
C HIS A 70 -29.36 18.30 -8.15
N TRP A 71 -28.24 17.97 -7.49
CA TRP A 71 -27.70 18.75 -6.35
C TRP A 71 -27.24 20.18 -6.69
N HIS A 72 -26.99 20.48 -7.98
CA HIS A 72 -26.64 21.82 -8.43
C HIS A 72 -27.85 22.67 -8.79
N SER A 73 -29.07 22.10 -8.76
CA SER A 73 -30.29 22.87 -9.01
C SER A 73 -30.42 24.02 -8.00
N PRO A 74 -30.87 25.21 -8.43
CA PRO A 74 -31.11 26.32 -7.50
C PRO A 74 -32.23 26.03 -6.49
N ASN A 75 -33.05 25.00 -6.74
CA ASN A 75 -34.14 24.50 -5.89
C ASN A 75 -33.74 23.30 -5.00
N PHE A 76 -32.46 22.91 -5.01
CA PHE A 76 -31.93 21.88 -4.12
C PHE A 76 -31.37 22.49 -2.82
N PHE A 77 -31.99 22.15 -1.69
CA PHE A 77 -31.67 22.72 -0.38
C PHE A 77 -31.36 21.69 0.70
N ALA A 78 -30.97 20.47 0.32
CA ALA A 78 -30.83 19.35 1.24
C ALA A 78 -29.39 19.13 1.73
N TYR A 79 -28.47 18.88 0.80
CA TYR A 79 -27.10 18.49 1.08
C TYR A 79 -26.10 19.50 0.50
N PHE A 80 -24.81 19.32 0.81
CA PHE A 80 -23.73 20.23 0.42
C PHE A 80 -23.00 19.69 -0.83
N PRO A 81 -23.28 20.18 -2.05
CA PRO A 81 -22.53 19.82 -3.24
C PRO A 81 -21.05 20.24 -3.08
N ALA A 82 -20.16 19.34 -3.47
CA ALA A 82 -18.73 19.63 -3.60
C ALA A 82 -18.38 19.82 -5.08
N ALA A 83 -17.30 20.55 -5.36
CA ALA A 83 -16.67 20.58 -6.69
C ALA A 83 -17.56 21.09 -7.85
N SER A 84 -18.45 22.05 -7.60
CA SER A 84 -19.51 22.44 -8.54
C SER A 84 -19.15 23.46 -9.62
N SER A 85 -17.93 24.00 -9.62
CA SER A 85 -17.58 25.15 -10.48
C SER A 85 -16.89 24.73 -11.78
N TYR A 86 -17.13 25.45 -12.90
CA TYR A 86 -16.44 25.18 -14.17
C TYR A 86 -14.89 25.11 -14.07
N PRO A 87 -14.18 26.00 -13.33
CA PRO A 87 -12.73 25.85 -13.12
C PRO A 87 -12.33 24.50 -12.50
N ALA A 88 -13.14 24.02 -11.56
CA ALA A 88 -12.91 22.75 -10.88
C ALA A 88 -13.14 21.56 -11.82
N MET A 89 -14.18 21.63 -12.67
CA MET A 89 -14.48 20.59 -13.67
C MET A 89 -13.38 20.49 -14.73
N LEU A 90 -12.88 21.63 -15.22
CA LEU A 90 -11.73 21.67 -16.14
C LEU A 90 -10.46 21.09 -15.51
N ALA A 91 -10.22 21.42 -14.24
CA ALA A 91 -9.09 20.84 -13.51
C ALA A 91 -9.25 19.33 -13.32
N ASP A 92 -10.46 18.82 -13.03
CA ASP A 92 -10.72 17.38 -12.92
C ASP A 92 -10.50 16.65 -14.25
N MET A 93 -10.87 17.26 -15.39
CA MET A 93 -10.54 16.73 -16.73
C MET A 93 -9.03 16.62 -16.92
N LEU A 94 -8.27 17.66 -16.54
CA LEU A 94 -6.81 17.66 -16.63
C LEU A 94 -6.17 16.65 -15.66
N CYS A 95 -6.67 16.55 -14.42
CA CYS A 95 -6.25 15.53 -13.46
C CYS A 95 -6.45 14.11 -14.02
N GLY A 96 -7.57 13.87 -14.70
CA GLY A 96 -7.85 12.61 -15.38
C GLY A 96 -6.82 12.30 -16.48
N ALA A 97 -6.42 13.31 -17.26
CA ALA A 97 -5.41 13.16 -18.31
C ALA A 97 -3.99 12.93 -17.77
N ILE A 98 -3.60 13.63 -16.69
CA ILE A 98 -2.27 13.46 -16.08
C ILE A 98 -2.14 12.06 -15.45
N GLY A 99 -3.21 11.54 -14.84
CA GLY A 99 -3.25 10.18 -14.30
C GLY A 99 -2.25 9.90 -13.16
N CYS A 100 -1.52 10.92 -12.67
CA CYS A 100 -0.49 10.73 -11.67
C CYS A 100 -1.07 10.48 -10.28
N ILE A 101 -0.34 9.70 -9.50
CA ILE A 101 -0.71 9.35 -8.13
C ILE A 101 0.35 9.91 -7.17
N GLY A 102 -0.06 10.82 -6.29
CA GLY A 102 0.85 11.54 -5.38
C GLY A 102 0.93 10.94 -3.99
N PHE A 103 1.22 9.64 -3.87
CA PHE A 103 1.40 8.96 -2.57
C PHE A 103 2.79 9.20 -1.96
N SER A 104 3.78 9.57 -2.78
CA SER A 104 5.11 10.00 -2.35
C SER A 104 5.62 11.10 -3.26
N TRP A 105 6.64 11.83 -2.79
CA TRP A 105 7.30 12.85 -3.61
C TRP A 105 7.89 12.24 -4.88
N ALA A 106 8.55 11.07 -4.76
CA ALA A 106 9.11 10.34 -5.89
C ALA A 106 8.05 9.88 -6.91
N ALA A 107 6.83 9.57 -6.46
CA ALA A 107 5.74 9.16 -7.35
C ALA A 107 5.20 10.34 -8.19
N SER A 108 5.15 11.54 -7.62
CA SER A 108 4.83 12.76 -8.38
C SER A 108 5.22 14.02 -7.58
N PRO A 109 6.37 14.65 -7.92
CA PRO A 109 6.81 15.87 -7.24
C PRO A 109 5.79 17.00 -7.37
N ALA A 110 5.27 17.24 -8.56
CA ALA A 110 4.26 18.29 -8.79
C ALA A 110 2.98 18.08 -7.97
N CYS A 111 2.54 16.83 -7.79
CA CYS A 111 1.34 16.50 -7.02
C CYS A 111 1.49 16.84 -5.54
N THR A 112 2.62 16.43 -4.96
CA THR A 112 2.93 16.61 -3.53
C THR A 112 3.30 18.05 -3.18
N GLU A 113 4.12 18.71 -4.00
CA GLU A 113 4.53 20.10 -3.78
C GLU A 113 3.33 21.07 -3.89
N LEU A 114 2.53 20.93 -4.96
CA LEU A 114 1.40 21.82 -5.17
C LEU A 114 0.36 21.68 -4.06
N GLU A 115 0.20 20.49 -3.49
CA GLU A 115 -0.70 20.29 -2.37
C GLU A 115 -0.28 21.08 -1.14
N THR A 116 0.99 20.97 -0.74
CA THR A 116 1.53 21.74 0.38
C THR A 116 1.25 23.23 0.18
N VAL A 117 1.54 23.76 -1.00
CA VAL A 117 1.29 25.17 -1.34
C VAL A 117 -0.20 25.53 -1.27
N MET A 118 -1.10 24.67 -1.78
CA MET A 118 -2.55 24.94 -1.73
C MET A 118 -3.11 24.94 -0.31
N LEU A 119 -2.61 24.07 0.56
CA LEU A 119 -3.02 24.04 1.95
C LEU A 119 -2.47 25.21 2.74
N ASP A 120 -1.24 25.65 2.46
CA ASP A 120 -0.70 26.89 3.01
C ASP A 120 -1.51 28.12 2.56
N TRP A 121 -1.92 28.17 1.30
CA TRP A 121 -2.80 29.23 0.80
C TRP A 121 -4.13 29.23 1.53
N LEU A 122 -4.76 28.06 1.69
CA LEU A 122 -6.01 27.93 2.42
C LEU A 122 -5.86 28.35 3.90
N GLY A 123 -4.80 27.89 4.58
CA GLY A 123 -4.50 28.27 5.96
C GLY A 123 -4.34 29.79 6.12
N LYS A 124 -3.63 30.45 5.20
CA LYS A 124 -3.49 31.91 5.16
C LYS A 124 -4.82 32.61 4.89
N MET A 125 -5.66 32.10 3.98
CA MET A 125 -7.00 32.65 3.72
C MET A 125 -7.91 32.58 4.94
N LEU A 126 -7.80 31.50 5.73
CA LEU A 126 -8.51 31.31 6.99
C LEU A 126 -7.87 32.08 8.16
N LYS A 127 -6.72 32.73 7.94
CA LYS A 127 -5.92 33.40 8.97
C LYS A 127 -5.55 32.48 10.13
N LEU A 128 -5.24 31.22 9.83
CA LEU A 128 -4.70 30.31 10.82
C LEU A 128 -3.31 30.81 11.28
N PRO A 129 -2.95 30.59 12.55
CA PRO A 129 -1.61 30.90 13.05
C PRO A 129 -0.49 30.24 12.22
N GLU A 130 0.70 30.84 12.22
CA GLU A 130 1.86 30.36 11.44
C GLU A 130 2.23 28.90 11.73
N HIS A 131 1.98 28.40 12.95
CA HIS A 131 2.24 27.00 13.31
C HIS A 131 1.38 25.97 12.55
N PHE A 132 0.34 26.40 11.82
CA PHE A 132 -0.43 25.52 10.91
C PHE A 132 0.09 25.55 9.46
N ILE A 133 1.05 26.41 9.15
CA ILE A 133 1.60 26.62 7.80
C ILE A 133 2.92 25.86 7.68
N ALA A 134 3.15 25.17 6.56
CA ALA A 134 4.31 24.29 6.40
C ALA A 134 5.65 25.04 6.23
N GLY A 135 5.63 26.22 5.59
CA GLY A 135 6.83 26.90 5.10
C GLY A 135 7.60 27.85 6.04
N THR A 136 7.21 27.99 7.31
CA THR A 136 7.83 28.97 8.24
C THR A 136 8.01 28.36 9.64
N ASP A 137 9.21 27.87 9.94
CA ASP A 137 9.69 27.42 11.27
C ASP A 137 8.81 26.41 12.07
N GLY A 138 7.82 25.76 11.45
CA GLY A 138 6.82 24.93 12.15
C GLY A 138 6.73 23.48 11.71
N HIS A 139 6.36 22.58 12.63
CA HIS A 139 5.85 21.23 12.34
C HIS A 139 4.40 21.26 11.77
N GLY A 140 3.98 22.34 11.11
CA GLY A 140 2.60 22.54 10.61
C GLY A 140 2.36 22.04 9.19
N GLY A 141 1.10 22.05 8.74
CA GLY A 141 0.69 21.75 7.37
C GLY A 141 -0.59 20.92 7.33
N GLY A 142 -0.85 20.24 6.20
CA GLY A 142 -2.03 19.39 6.07
C GLY A 142 -1.95 18.45 4.87
N VAL A 143 -3.06 17.75 4.63
CA VAL A 143 -3.25 16.86 3.48
C VAL A 143 -4.68 16.99 2.95
N ILE A 144 -4.87 16.91 1.62
CA ILE A 144 -6.19 16.84 1.01
C ILE A 144 -6.64 15.38 0.98
N GLN A 145 -7.68 15.08 1.77
CA GLN A 145 -8.31 13.75 1.82
C GLN A 145 -9.43 13.60 0.77
N GLY A 146 -9.83 12.34 0.51
CA GLY A 146 -10.85 12.04 -0.50
C GLY A 146 -12.23 12.57 -0.12
N THR A 147 -12.55 12.49 1.17
CA THR A 147 -13.79 13.01 1.77
C THR A 147 -13.55 13.58 3.17
N ALA A 148 -14.49 14.38 3.69
CA ALA A 148 -14.44 14.85 5.08
C ALA A 148 -14.54 13.70 6.11
N SER A 149 -15.26 12.63 5.78
CA SER A 149 -15.38 11.44 6.63
C SER A 149 -14.06 10.68 6.74
N GLU A 150 -13.33 10.54 5.63
CA GLU A 150 -11.98 9.96 5.63
C GLU A 150 -11.02 10.81 6.46
N ALA A 151 -11.05 12.14 6.31
CA ALA A 151 -10.23 13.04 7.13
C ALA A 151 -10.49 12.87 8.62
N THR A 152 -11.76 12.74 9.02
CA THR A 152 -12.17 12.52 10.41
C THR A 152 -11.66 11.17 10.95
N LEU A 153 -11.72 10.11 10.12
CA LEU A 153 -11.20 8.80 10.50
C LEU A 153 -9.68 8.83 10.64
N MET A 154 -8.97 9.50 9.72
CA MET A 154 -7.51 9.59 9.76
C MET A 154 -7.01 10.35 10.98
N SER A 155 -7.63 11.48 11.32
CA SER A 155 -7.26 12.23 12.53
C SER A 155 -7.48 11.42 13.81
N LEU A 156 -8.58 10.67 13.88
CA LEU A 156 -8.88 9.79 15.01
C LEU A 156 -7.88 8.64 15.12
N LEU A 157 -7.59 7.92 14.02
CA LEU A 157 -6.64 6.80 14.03
C LEU A 157 -5.23 7.26 14.38
N ALA A 158 -4.78 8.38 13.85
CA ALA A 158 -3.47 8.93 14.18
C ALA A 158 -3.39 9.38 15.65
N ALA A 159 -4.46 9.98 16.20
CA ALA A 159 -4.54 10.28 17.62
C ALA A 159 -4.51 9.01 18.48
N ARG A 160 -5.21 7.95 18.05
CA ARG A 160 -5.24 6.64 18.72
C ARG A 160 -3.86 6.01 18.79
N CYS A 161 -3.16 5.91 17.65
CA CYS A 161 -1.81 5.35 17.60
C CYS A 161 -0.82 6.14 18.47
N LYS A 162 -0.91 7.48 18.48
CA LYS A 162 -0.09 8.32 19.37
C LYS A 162 -0.42 8.09 20.85
N ALA A 163 -1.69 7.93 21.20
CA ALA A 163 -2.11 7.66 22.57
C ALA A 163 -1.61 6.29 23.05
N ILE A 164 -1.70 5.26 22.21
CA ILE A 164 -1.17 3.91 22.50
C ILE A 164 0.33 3.98 22.78
N ARG A 165 1.11 4.56 21.86
CA ARG A 165 2.57 4.71 22.02
C ARG A 165 2.93 5.48 23.29
N ARG A 166 2.19 6.55 23.62
CA ARG A 166 2.40 7.32 24.85
C ARG A 166 2.18 6.47 26.10
N VAL A 167 1.13 5.67 26.14
CA VAL A 167 0.82 4.82 27.29
C VAL A 167 1.84 3.69 27.42
N GLN A 168 2.22 3.05 26.31
CA GLN A 168 3.26 2.01 26.28
C GLN A 168 4.62 2.52 26.73
N ALA A 169 5.01 3.75 26.34
CA ALA A 169 6.25 4.36 26.80
C ALA A 169 6.31 4.54 28.33
N THR A 170 5.15 4.71 28.98
CA THR A 170 5.05 4.80 30.45
C THR A 170 4.79 3.46 31.14
N ASN A 171 4.17 2.51 30.44
CA ASN A 171 3.81 1.18 30.96
C ASN A 171 4.05 0.10 29.88
N PRO A 172 5.30 -0.35 29.67
CA PRO A 172 5.66 -1.25 28.57
C PRO A 172 4.99 -2.63 28.65
N GLU A 173 4.62 -3.06 29.85
CA GLU A 173 3.94 -4.34 30.14
C GLU A 173 2.48 -4.36 29.64
N THR A 174 1.87 -3.20 29.40
CA THR A 174 0.46 -3.12 29.00
C THR A 174 0.33 -3.37 27.49
N SER A 175 -0.36 -4.45 27.13
CA SER A 175 -0.62 -4.79 25.72
C SER A 175 -1.40 -3.69 24.99
N GLU A 176 -1.19 -3.56 23.68
CA GLU A 176 -1.93 -2.60 22.85
C GLU A 176 -3.46 -2.82 22.93
N ALA A 177 -3.91 -4.08 22.97
CA ALA A 177 -5.32 -4.43 23.10
C ALA A 177 -5.91 -3.93 24.42
N GLU A 178 -5.18 -4.06 25.52
CA GLU A 178 -5.62 -3.55 26.83
C GLU A 178 -5.71 -2.02 26.82
N ILE A 179 -4.73 -1.33 26.23
CA ILE A 179 -4.75 0.13 26.11
C ILE A 179 -5.94 0.56 25.26
N MET A 180 -6.15 -0.06 24.09
CA MET A 180 -7.27 0.21 23.19
C MET A 180 -8.62 0.07 23.89
N SER A 181 -8.78 -0.95 24.75
CA SER A 181 -10.01 -1.17 25.52
C SER A 181 -10.36 -0.03 26.48
N LYS A 182 -9.37 0.81 26.85
CA LYS A 182 -9.51 1.94 27.77
C LYS A 182 -9.60 3.30 27.06
N LEU A 183 -9.38 3.36 25.74
CA LEU A 183 -9.37 4.62 24.99
C LEU A 183 -10.78 5.21 24.80
N VAL A 184 -10.93 6.49 25.13
CA VAL A 184 -12.18 7.24 24.96
C VAL A 184 -11.96 8.47 24.08
N ALA A 185 -12.74 8.54 23.00
CA ALA A 185 -12.86 9.69 22.11
C ALA A 185 -14.10 10.52 22.48
N TYR A 186 -14.08 11.80 22.16
CA TYR A 186 -15.12 12.76 22.50
C TYR A 186 -15.50 13.59 21.28
N THR A 187 -16.75 14.04 21.24
CA THR A 187 -17.23 15.05 20.28
C THR A 187 -18.50 15.71 20.80
N SER A 188 -18.90 16.83 20.22
CA SER A 188 -20.20 17.46 20.51
C SER A 188 -21.36 16.51 20.21
N ASP A 189 -22.45 16.55 20.99
CA ASP A 189 -23.68 15.79 20.70
C ASP A 189 -24.39 16.22 19.40
N GLN A 190 -23.97 17.34 18.80
CA GLN A 190 -24.41 17.85 17.50
C GLN A 190 -23.43 17.58 16.35
N ALA A 191 -22.35 16.82 16.61
CA ALA A 191 -21.37 16.49 15.58
C ALA A 191 -21.97 15.59 14.47
N HIS A 192 -21.34 15.62 13.30
CA HIS A 192 -21.77 14.82 12.17
C HIS A 192 -21.59 13.32 12.45
N SER A 193 -22.51 12.50 11.94
CA SER A 193 -22.50 11.03 12.13
C SER A 193 -21.21 10.35 11.68
N SER A 194 -20.41 10.98 10.82
CA SER A 194 -19.09 10.49 10.42
C SER A 194 -18.11 10.36 11.59
N VAL A 195 -18.22 11.21 12.62
CA VAL A 195 -17.34 11.19 13.79
C VAL A 195 -17.60 9.93 14.62
N GLU A 196 -18.87 9.58 14.84
CA GLU A 196 -19.26 8.37 15.55
C GLU A 196 -18.89 7.11 14.76
N ARG A 197 -19.12 7.12 13.44
CA ARG A 197 -18.67 6.04 12.55
C ARG A 197 -17.14 5.89 12.55
N ALA A 198 -16.41 6.99 12.59
CA ALA A 198 -14.95 6.97 12.67
C ALA A 198 -14.47 6.29 13.96
N SER A 199 -15.13 6.55 15.09
CA SER A 199 -14.84 5.87 16.35
C SER A 199 -15.17 4.38 16.30
N LEU A 200 -16.29 4.01 15.68
CA LEU A 200 -16.69 2.61 15.51
C LEU A 200 -15.66 1.84 14.69
N ILE A 201 -15.28 2.37 13.52
CA ILE A 201 -14.25 1.79 12.64
C ILE A 201 -12.88 1.81 13.34
N GLY A 202 -12.62 2.87 14.10
CA GLY A 202 -11.42 3.04 14.92
C GLY A 202 -11.40 2.19 16.19
N GLY A 203 -12.43 1.36 16.47
CA GLY A 203 -12.46 0.50 17.65
C GLY A 203 -12.32 1.25 18.98
N THR A 204 -12.85 2.47 19.08
CA THR A 204 -12.79 3.32 20.28
C THR A 204 -14.17 3.67 20.80
N VAL A 205 -14.29 3.85 22.11
CA VAL A 205 -15.53 4.37 22.72
C VAL A 205 -15.66 5.85 22.40
N MET A 206 -16.83 6.28 21.93
CA MET A 206 -17.14 7.70 21.68
C MET A 206 -18.11 8.22 22.75
N ARG A 207 -17.77 9.34 23.39
CA ARG A 207 -18.67 10.08 24.27
C ARG A 207 -19.12 11.39 23.61
N LYS A 208 -20.43 11.65 23.70
CA LYS A 208 -21.04 12.90 23.22
C LYS A 208 -21.10 13.91 24.35
N VAL A 209 -20.45 15.05 24.18
CA VAL A 209 -20.46 16.17 25.11
C VAL A 209 -21.75 16.96 24.89
N PRO A 210 -22.60 17.14 25.92
CA PRO A 210 -23.79 17.96 25.82
C PRO A 210 -23.48 19.38 25.35
N THR A 211 -24.28 19.87 24.42
CA THR A 211 -24.17 21.24 23.91
C THR A 211 -25.02 22.24 24.68
N ASP A 212 -24.67 23.52 24.60
CA ASP A 212 -25.45 24.63 25.16
C ASP A 212 -26.68 24.98 24.29
N ASN A 213 -27.38 26.05 24.65
CA ASN A 213 -28.54 26.54 23.88
C ASN A 213 -28.19 27.05 22.48
N ALA A 214 -26.92 27.33 22.21
CA ALA A 214 -26.41 27.67 20.88
C ALA A 214 -25.90 26.42 20.13
N TYR A 215 -26.14 25.22 20.67
CA TYR A 215 -25.72 23.94 20.12
C TYR A 215 -24.19 23.80 20.04
N ALA A 216 -23.47 24.51 20.92
CA ALA A 216 -22.02 24.52 21.01
C ALA A 216 -21.53 23.73 22.24
N ALA A 217 -20.48 22.93 22.08
CA ALA A 217 -19.81 22.27 23.19
C ALA A 217 -18.85 23.26 23.90
N GLY A 218 -18.94 23.30 25.23
CA GLY A 218 -18.10 24.15 26.08
C GLY A 218 -17.01 23.37 26.83
N GLY A 219 -15.96 24.08 27.27
CA GLY A 219 -14.83 23.46 27.95
C GLY A 219 -15.16 22.94 29.34
N GLY A 220 -16.10 23.56 30.06
CA GLY A 220 -16.49 23.18 31.41
C GLY A 220 -17.08 21.76 31.51
N MET A 221 -18.05 21.45 30.64
CA MET A 221 -18.66 20.11 30.60
C MET A 221 -17.66 19.04 30.15
N LEU A 222 -16.84 19.36 29.13
CA LEU A 222 -15.80 18.44 28.67
C LEU A 222 -14.80 18.12 29.79
N LYS A 223 -14.29 19.11 30.52
CA LYS A 223 -13.36 18.89 31.66
C LYS A 223 -13.95 17.94 32.69
N LYS A 224 -15.22 18.15 33.07
CA LYS A 224 -15.93 17.27 34.02
C LYS A 224 -15.95 15.82 33.51
N MET A 225 -16.36 15.60 32.26
CA MET A 225 -16.41 14.25 31.68
C MET A 225 -15.01 13.61 31.61
N LEU A 226 -13.98 14.38 31.28
CA LEU A 226 -12.60 13.90 31.25
C LEU A 226 -12.08 13.48 32.63
N GLU A 227 -12.44 14.22 33.69
CA GLU A 227 -12.09 13.89 35.07
C GLU A 227 -12.79 12.61 35.54
N GLU A 228 -14.08 12.47 35.25
CA GLU A 228 -14.86 11.27 35.55
C GLU A 228 -14.30 10.01 34.86
N ASP A 229 -13.96 10.13 33.57
CA ASP A 229 -13.39 9.01 32.81
C ASP A 229 -11.98 8.64 33.29
N LYS A 230 -11.14 9.63 33.59
CA LYS A 230 -9.81 9.38 34.19
C LYS A 230 -9.95 8.69 35.55
N ALA A 231 -10.89 9.12 36.39
CA ALA A 231 -11.16 8.49 37.69
C ALA A 231 -11.66 7.03 37.54
N ALA A 232 -12.34 6.72 36.43
CA ALA A 232 -12.76 5.36 36.08
C ALA A 232 -11.65 4.50 35.44
N GLY A 233 -10.42 5.01 35.32
CA GLY A 233 -9.29 4.29 34.70
C GLY A 233 -9.32 4.28 33.16
N LEU A 234 -10.16 5.11 32.55
CA LEU A 234 -10.22 5.29 31.10
C LEU A 234 -9.21 6.35 30.64
N ILE A 235 -8.89 6.32 29.35
CA ILE A 235 -7.82 7.12 28.74
C ILE A 235 -8.44 8.04 27.68
N PRO A 236 -8.75 9.29 28.04
CA PRO A 236 -9.16 10.29 27.08
C PRO A 236 -8.05 10.61 26.08
N PHE A 237 -8.32 10.52 24.77
CA PHE A 237 -7.26 10.69 23.78
C PHE A 237 -7.60 11.58 22.58
N TYR A 238 -8.87 11.87 22.32
CA TYR A 238 -9.29 12.60 21.13
C TYR A 238 -10.56 13.40 21.37
N PHE A 239 -10.60 14.65 20.89
CA PHE A 239 -11.83 15.44 20.81
C PHE A 239 -12.01 15.98 19.38
N CYS A 240 -13.12 15.63 18.73
CA CYS A 240 -13.49 16.22 17.44
C CYS A 240 -14.35 17.46 17.66
N ALA A 241 -13.73 18.64 17.56
CA ALA A 241 -14.42 19.91 17.59
C ALA A 241 -15.15 20.20 16.27
N THR A 242 -16.26 20.94 16.36
CA THR A 242 -17.09 21.30 15.21
C THR A 242 -17.08 22.80 14.97
N LEU A 243 -16.77 23.19 13.73
CA LEU A 243 -16.75 24.57 13.25
C LEU A 243 -17.77 24.70 12.12
N GLY A 244 -19.04 24.84 12.49
CA GLY A 244 -20.17 24.75 11.57
C GLY A 244 -20.69 23.32 11.48
N THR A 245 -21.43 22.87 12.50
CA THR A 245 -22.09 21.55 12.49
C THR A 245 -22.98 21.39 11.25
N THR A 246 -23.05 20.17 10.72
CA THR A 246 -23.92 19.88 9.56
C THR A 246 -25.41 20.12 9.87
N SER A 247 -25.80 19.94 11.14
CA SER A 247 -27.20 20.03 11.58
C SER A 247 -27.70 21.46 11.74
N SER A 248 -26.87 22.39 12.20
CA SER A 248 -27.31 23.75 12.57
C SER A 248 -26.29 24.85 12.27
N CYS A 249 -25.13 24.51 11.69
CA CYS A 249 -23.99 25.41 11.53
C CYS A 249 -23.53 26.05 12.85
N ALA A 250 -23.69 25.33 13.97
CA ALA A 250 -23.18 25.74 15.27
C ALA A 250 -21.65 25.61 15.35
N PHE A 251 -21.04 26.40 16.21
CA PHE A 251 -19.60 26.46 16.41
C PHE A 251 -19.27 26.16 17.86
N ASP A 252 -18.48 25.12 18.11
CA ASP A 252 -18.00 24.82 19.46
C ASP A 252 -17.08 25.93 19.99
N HIS A 253 -16.99 26.06 21.32
CA HIS A 253 -16.19 27.10 21.98
C HIS A 253 -14.69 26.76 21.94
N ILE A 254 -14.06 26.87 20.77
CA ILE A 254 -12.66 26.44 20.52
C ILE A 254 -11.66 27.09 21.48
N THR A 255 -11.88 28.34 21.89
CA THR A 255 -11.01 29.04 22.85
C THR A 255 -11.03 28.40 24.24
N GLU A 256 -12.11 27.73 24.62
CA GLU A 256 -12.21 26.96 25.86
C GLU A 256 -11.70 25.52 25.68
N LEU A 257 -11.94 24.92 24.52
CA LEU A 257 -11.65 23.52 24.22
C LEU A 257 -10.17 23.30 23.88
N GLY A 258 -9.57 24.19 23.10
CA GLY A 258 -8.20 24.09 22.62
C GLY A 258 -7.17 23.89 23.74
N PRO A 259 -7.14 24.70 24.81
CA PRO A 259 -6.20 24.54 25.92
C PRO A 259 -6.29 23.22 26.69
N ILE A 260 -7.37 22.44 26.52
CA ILE A 260 -7.54 21.14 27.17
C ILE A 260 -6.72 20.04 26.45
N TRP A 261 -6.41 20.24 25.17
CA TRP A 261 -5.83 19.21 24.29
C TRP A 261 -4.51 19.65 23.65
N LEU A 262 -3.68 18.65 23.34
CA LEU A 262 -2.47 18.87 22.56
C LEU A 262 -2.79 18.73 21.07
N ILE A 263 -2.45 19.75 20.28
CA ILE A 263 -2.57 19.71 18.83
C ILE A 263 -1.45 18.83 18.27
N THR A 264 -1.80 17.92 17.36
CA THR A 264 -0.86 16.96 16.76
C THR A 264 -0.75 17.21 15.26
N ASP A 265 0.47 17.14 14.74
CA ASP A 265 0.75 17.17 13.30
C ASP A 265 0.44 15.81 12.65
N TYR A 266 -0.37 15.83 11.58
CA TYR A 266 -0.88 14.65 10.88
C TYR A 266 -0.30 14.45 9.47
N ARG A 267 0.70 15.24 9.05
CA ARG A 267 1.22 15.25 7.67
C ARG A 267 1.66 13.88 7.14
N HIS A 268 2.10 12.98 8.01
CA HIS A 268 2.62 11.66 7.66
C HIS A 268 1.61 10.50 7.79
N TRP A 269 0.33 10.79 8.11
CA TRP A 269 -0.68 9.75 8.32
C TRP A 269 -1.67 9.71 7.14
N GLN A 270 -1.31 8.96 6.09
CA GLN A 270 -2.13 8.81 4.89
C GLN A 270 -2.33 7.34 4.54
N ILE A 271 -3.58 6.95 4.24
CA ILE A 271 -3.96 5.61 3.76
C ILE A 271 -4.05 5.52 2.23
N PRO A 272 -4.55 6.54 1.47
CA PRO A 272 -4.82 6.35 0.05
C PRO A 272 -3.56 6.25 -0.83
N LEU A 273 -3.19 5.03 -1.24
CA LEU A 273 -2.13 4.78 -2.24
C LEU A 273 -2.52 5.14 -3.68
N GLY A 274 -3.80 5.48 -3.94
CA GLY A 274 -4.37 5.81 -5.26
C GLY A 274 -4.76 7.28 -5.45
N ARG A 275 -4.14 8.19 -4.70
CA ARG A 275 -4.52 9.60 -4.64
C ARG A 275 -4.21 10.41 -5.91
N ARG A 276 -5.27 10.87 -6.58
CA ARG A 276 -5.21 11.77 -7.75
C ARG A 276 -4.75 13.19 -7.39
N PHE A 277 -4.37 13.98 -8.40
CA PHE A 277 -3.81 15.35 -8.31
C PHE A 277 -4.82 16.44 -7.84
N ARG A 278 -5.46 16.25 -6.68
CA ARG A 278 -6.55 17.10 -6.17
C ARG A 278 -6.14 18.54 -5.89
N SER A 279 -4.88 18.80 -5.59
CA SER A 279 -4.36 20.16 -5.39
C SER A 279 -4.45 21.02 -6.65
N LEU A 280 -4.38 20.41 -7.85
CA LEU A 280 -4.55 21.11 -9.11
C LEU A 280 -5.94 21.75 -9.24
N LYS A 281 -6.98 21.06 -8.76
CA LYS A 281 -8.34 21.60 -8.72
C LYS A 281 -8.46 22.84 -7.83
N MET A 282 -7.89 22.78 -6.62
CA MET A 282 -7.85 23.95 -5.74
C MET A 282 -7.08 25.10 -6.38
N TRP A 283 -5.97 24.80 -7.06
CA TRP A 283 -5.15 25.78 -7.75
C TRP A 283 -5.92 26.54 -8.85
N PHE A 284 -6.70 25.83 -9.69
CA PHE A 284 -7.58 26.45 -10.67
C PHE A 284 -8.62 27.36 -10.00
N VAL A 285 -9.35 26.84 -9.01
CA VAL A 285 -10.42 27.57 -8.32
C VAL A 285 -9.87 28.82 -7.63
N PHE A 286 -8.80 28.70 -6.87
CA PHE A 286 -8.19 29.81 -6.13
C PHE A 286 -7.68 30.91 -7.04
N ARG A 287 -7.08 30.55 -8.18
CA ARG A 287 -6.58 31.53 -9.14
C ARG A 287 -7.66 32.18 -9.99
N MET A 288 -8.70 31.43 -10.38
CA MET A 288 -9.74 31.96 -11.26
C MET A 288 -10.77 32.80 -10.53
N TYR A 289 -11.14 32.42 -9.30
CA TYR A 289 -12.06 33.22 -8.48
C TYR A 289 -11.36 34.26 -7.59
N GLY A 290 -10.12 33.97 -7.18
CA GLY A 290 -9.46 34.75 -6.15
C GLY A 290 -10.16 34.66 -4.79
N LEU A 291 -9.48 35.15 -3.75
CA LEU A 291 -10.03 35.19 -2.39
C LEU A 291 -11.33 36.03 -2.33
N GLN A 292 -11.36 37.17 -3.03
CA GLN A 292 -12.51 38.08 -3.01
C GLN A 292 -13.76 37.45 -3.64
N GLY A 293 -13.61 36.73 -4.76
CA GLY A 293 -14.72 36.03 -5.40
C GLY A 293 -15.29 34.92 -4.51
N LEU A 294 -14.42 34.11 -3.90
CA LEU A 294 -14.83 33.06 -2.96
C LEU A 294 -15.56 33.64 -1.74
N GLN A 295 -15.06 34.74 -1.16
CA GLN A 295 -15.73 35.44 -0.07
C GLN A 295 -17.08 36.03 -0.49
N ALA A 296 -17.16 36.62 -1.69
CA ALA A 296 -18.41 37.18 -2.21
C ALA A 296 -19.47 36.09 -2.39
N HIS A 297 -19.07 34.90 -2.83
CA HIS A 297 -19.94 33.75 -2.95
C HIS A 297 -20.53 33.30 -1.61
N ILE A 298 -19.67 33.07 -0.60
CA ILE A 298 -20.10 32.71 0.76
C ILE A 298 -21.04 33.78 1.33
N ARG A 299 -20.68 35.07 1.20
CA ARG A 299 -21.52 36.18 1.67
C ARG A 299 -22.88 36.24 0.97
N LYS A 300 -22.96 35.90 -0.32
CA LYS A 300 -24.24 35.79 -1.05
C LYS A 300 -25.13 34.73 -0.40
N HIS A 301 -24.63 33.53 -0.14
CA HIS A 301 -25.40 32.47 0.51
C HIS A 301 -25.87 32.86 1.91
N VAL A 302 -25.02 33.52 2.71
CA VAL A 302 -25.42 34.05 4.03
C VAL A 302 -26.55 35.07 3.91
N ARG A 303 -26.50 35.98 2.94
CA ARG A 303 -27.60 36.95 2.71
C ARG A 303 -28.91 36.25 2.35
N LEU A 304 -28.87 35.26 1.46
CA LEU A 304 -30.04 34.48 1.06
C LEU A 304 -30.62 33.68 2.24
N ALA A 305 -29.77 33.17 3.14
CA ALA A 305 -30.20 32.49 4.36
C ALA A 305 -30.95 33.45 5.28
N LYS A 306 -30.42 34.67 5.45
CA LYS A 306 -31.08 35.73 6.22
C LYS A 306 -32.39 36.21 5.61
N GLU A 307 -32.49 36.24 4.28
CA GLU A 307 -33.76 36.51 3.59
C GLU A 307 -34.80 35.43 3.93
N PHE A 308 -34.45 34.15 3.80
CA PHE A 308 -35.34 33.05 4.17
C PHE A 308 -35.71 33.08 5.66
N GLU A 309 -34.75 33.36 6.55
CA GLU A 309 -35.00 33.55 7.98
C GLU A 309 -36.09 34.61 8.24
N SER A 310 -35.98 35.76 7.56
CA SER A 310 -36.96 36.84 7.68
C SER A 310 -38.36 36.41 7.22
N LEU A 311 -38.44 35.63 6.14
CA LEU A 311 -39.72 35.10 5.63
C LEU A 311 -40.37 34.13 6.60
N VAL A 312 -39.59 33.21 7.18
CA VAL A 312 -40.08 32.26 8.19
C VAL A 312 -40.55 32.98 9.44
N ARG A 313 -39.79 33.96 9.95
CA ARG A 313 -40.15 34.72 11.16
C ARG A 313 -41.41 35.56 10.97
N ALA A 314 -41.73 35.97 9.74
CA ALA A 314 -42.96 36.71 9.45
C ALA A 314 -44.22 35.84 9.57
N ASP A 315 -44.12 34.51 9.42
CA ASP A 315 -45.24 33.59 9.59
C ASP A 315 -45.27 32.98 10.99
N LYS A 316 -46.27 33.39 11.78
CA LYS A 316 -46.44 33.00 13.19
C LYS A 316 -46.60 31.49 13.41
N ARG A 317 -46.88 30.71 12.36
CA ARG A 317 -47.03 29.24 12.43
C ARG A 317 -45.69 28.52 12.56
N PHE A 318 -44.58 29.16 12.21
CA PHE A 318 -43.26 28.56 12.21
C PHE A 318 -42.36 29.14 13.31
N ASP A 319 -41.32 28.39 13.66
CA ASP A 319 -40.22 28.82 14.52
C ASP A 319 -38.87 28.59 13.82
N ILE A 320 -37.93 29.49 14.08
CA ILE A 320 -36.50 29.30 13.80
C ILE A 320 -35.88 28.56 14.98
N CYS A 321 -35.28 27.41 14.72
CA CYS A 321 -34.78 26.49 15.74
C CYS A 321 -33.31 26.70 16.11
N ALA A 322 -32.54 27.40 15.28
CA ALA A 322 -31.13 27.68 15.53
C ALA A 322 -30.76 29.04 14.95
N GLU A 323 -29.70 29.66 15.47
CA GLU A 323 -29.19 30.92 14.93
C GLU A 323 -28.71 30.73 13.49
N VAL A 324 -29.13 31.61 12.59
CA VAL A 324 -28.71 31.58 11.18
C VAL A 324 -27.38 32.32 11.05
N VAL A 325 -26.26 31.58 11.17
CA VAL A 325 -24.90 32.14 11.10
C VAL A 325 -24.31 32.05 9.68
N MET A 326 -24.60 30.95 8.98
CA MET A 326 -24.08 30.62 7.65
C MET A 326 -25.23 30.38 6.66
N GLY A 327 -24.96 29.69 5.54
CA GLY A 327 -25.96 29.32 4.53
C GLY A 327 -26.96 28.24 4.95
N LEU A 328 -27.32 28.10 6.23
CA LEU A 328 -28.25 27.07 6.70
C LEU A 328 -29.33 27.67 7.58
N VAL A 329 -30.58 27.33 7.30
CA VAL A 329 -31.73 27.73 8.13
C VAL A 329 -32.45 26.50 8.66
N CYS A 330 -32.51 26.41 9.99
CA CYS A 330 -33.21 25.35 10.71
C CYS A 330 -34.56 25.89 11.20
N PHE A 331 -35.66 25.33 10.71
CA PHE A 331 -37.00 25.80 11.02
C PHE A 331 -37.98 24.65 11.22
N ARG A 332 -39.12 24.94 11.85
CA ARG A 332 -40.20 23.98 12.05
C ARG A 332 -41.55 24.65 12.08
N LEU A 333 -42.59 23.89 11.76
CA LEU A 333 -43.96 24.23 12.12
C LEU A 333 -44.15 24.03 13.64
N LYS A 334 -44.84 24.97 14.29
CA LYS A 334 -45.25 24.85 15.70
C LYS A 334 -46.11 23.62 15.91
N GLY A 335 -45.82 22.86 16.97
CA GLY A 335 -46.52 21.62 17.31
C GLY A 335 -45.60 20.39 17.30
N SER A 336 -46.17 19.22 17.05
CA SER A 336 -45.47 17.94 17.24
C SER A 336 -44.41 17.65 16.15
N ASN A 337 -43.50 16.73 16.47
CA ASN A 337 -42.52 16.22 15.51
C ASN A 337 -43.19 15.51 14.32
N GLU A 338 -44.32 14.84 14.54
CA GLU A 338 -45.09 14.16 13.48
C GLU A 338 -45.67 15.13 12.44
N LEU A 339 -46.09 16.34 12.86
CA LEU A 339 -46.54 17.37 11.93
C LEU A 339 -45.42 17.81 10.98
N ASN A 340 -44.20 17.96 11.52
CA ASN A 340 -43.04 18.36 10.72
C ASN A 340 -42.57 17.23 9.80
N LYS A 341 -42.64 15.96 10.23
CA LYS A 341 -42.42 14.80 9.36
C LYS A 341 -43.43 14.77 8.20
N LEU A 342 -44.70 15.05 8.48
CA LEU A 342 -45.75 15.10 7.48
C LEU A 342 -45.55 16.27 6.49
N LEU A 343 -45.18 17.46 6.99
CA LEU A 343 -44.86 18.61 6.14
C LEU A 343 -43.69 18.29 5.21
N LEU A 344 -42.59 17.73 5.75
CA LEU A 344 -41.46 17.33 4.95
C LEU A 344 -41.85 16.28 3.89
N LYS A 345 -42.67 15.28 4.25
CA LYS A 345 -43.17 14.28 3.31
C LYS A 345 -43.97 14.93 2.17
N ARG A 346 -44.82 15.92 2.45
CA ARG A 346 -45.55 16.66 1.42
C ARG A 346 -44.59 17.44 0.51
N ILE A 347 -43.58 18.09 1.06
CA ILE A 347 -42.56 18.81 0.29
C ILE A 347 -41.82 17.83 -0.63
N THR A 348 -41.30 16.72 -0.10
CA THR A 348 -40.61 15.71 -0.91
C THR A 348 -41.51 15.13 -2.01
N ASN A 349 -42.78 14.86 -1.72
CA ASN A 349 -43.74 14.34 -2.71
C ASN A 349 -44.09 15.35 -3.81
N SER A 350 -44.01 16.65 -3.53
CA SER A 350 -44.25 17.69 -4.54
C SER A 350 -43.13 17.84 -5.56
N ARG A 351 -41.89 17.45 -5.19
CA ARG A 351 -40.68 17.45 -6.01
C ARG A 351 -40.22 18.81 -6.56
N GLU A 352 -40.88 19.91 -6.20
CA GLU A 352 -40.46 21.27 -6.60
C GLU A 352 -39.16 21.71 -5.91
N ILE A 353 -39.03 21.37 -4.63
CA ILE A 353 -37.82 21.63 -3.83
C ILE A 353 -37.43 20.37 -3.06
N HIS A 354 -36.16 20.26 -2.70
CA HIS A 354 -35.68 19.16 -1.86
C HIS A 354 -35.07 19.67 -0.55
N LEU A 355 -35.58 19.17 0.57
CA LEU A 355 -35.15 19.49 1.93
C LEU A 355 -34.93 18.19 2.70
N VAL A 356 -34.14 18.26 3.77
CA VAL A 356 -33.91 17.13 4.68
C VAL A 356 -34.07 17.57 6.13
N PRO A 357 -34.38 16.64 7.04
CA PRO A 357 -34.51 16.98 8.45
C PRO A 357 -33.16 16.91 9.18
N CYS A 358 -33.16 17.41 10.40
CA CYS A 358 -32.21 17.05 11.46
C CYS A 358 -32.94 16.94 12.80
N GLN A 359 -32.20 16.49 13.81
CA GLN A 359 -32.67 16.46 15.19
C GLN A 359 -31.86 17.44 16.02
N LEU A 360 -32.53 18.39 16.68
CA LEU A 360 -31.91 19.37 17.59
C LEU A 360 -32.57 19.23 18.96
N SER A 361 -31.82 18.79 19.98
CA SER A 361 -32.34 18.59 21.35
C SER A 361 -33.66 17.79 21.42
N GLY A 362 -33.79 16.71 20.65
CA GLY A 362 -35.00 15.87 20.61
C GLY A 362 -36.12 16.37 19.67
N LEU A 363 -35.95 17.53 19.05
CA LEU A 363 -36.91 18.13 18.14
C LEU A 363 -36.63 17.73 16.69
N PHE A 364 -37.67 17.38 15.94
CA PHE A 364 -37.58 17.17 14.49
C PHE A 364 -37.66 18.53 13.77
N VAL A 365 -36.58 18.89 13.08
CA VAL A 365 -36.40 20.21 12.45
C VAL A 365 -36.15 20.03 10.96
N ILE A 366 -36.73 20.90 10.14
CA ILE A 366 -36.52 20.94 8.69
C ILE A 366 -35.36 21.90 8.40
N ARG A 367 -34.45 21.50 7.51
CA ARG A 367 -33.29 22.30 7.13
C ARG A 367 -33.37 22.77 5.69
N LEU A 368 -33.06 24.04 5.48
CA LEU A 368 -32.82 24.64 4.17
C LEU A 368 -31.34 25.03 4.07
N ALA A 369 -30.57 24.30 3.26
CA ALA A 369 -29.14 24.51 3.03
C ALA A 369 -28.89 25.23 1.69
N LEU A 370 -28.23 26.38 1.72
CA LEU A 370 -27.91 27.21 0.56
C LEU A 370 -26.50 26.94 0.09
N CYS A 371 -26.40 26.12 -0.96
CA CYS A 371 -25.10 25.67 -1.47
C CYS A 371 -24.98 25.74 -3.00
N SER A 372 -26.09 25.85 -3.75
CA SER A 372 -26.00 26.00 -5.20
C SER A 372 -25.50 27.40 -5.59
N GLN A 373 -24.65 27.45 -6.62
CA GLN A 373 -24.10 28.70 -7.13
C GLN A 373 -25.16 29.57 -7.82
N SER A 374 -26.15 28.93 -8.45
CA SER A 374 -27.21 29.59 -9.21
C SER A 374 -28.42 30.01 -8.35
N THR A 375 -28.47 29.65 -7.06
CA THR A 375 -29.54 30.12 -6.18
C THR A 375 -29.51 31.65 -6.06
N GLU A 376 -30.69 32.24 -6.14
CA GLU A 376 -30.96 33.68 -6.10
C GLU A 376 -32.21 33.94 -5.24
N SER A 377 -32.48 35.21 -4.93
CA SER A 377 -33.63 35.61 -4.10
C SER A 377 -34.98 35.09 -4.62
N CYS A 378 -35.20 35.03 -5.94
CA CYS A 378 -36.44 34.47 -6.52
C CYS A 378 -36.68 33.02 -6.10
N HIS A 379 -35.62 32.21 -6.02
CA HIS A 379 -35.69 30.81 -5.60
C HIS A 379 -36.01 30.69 -4.10
N ILE A 380 -35.46 31.58 -3.27
CA ILE A 380 -35.79 31.66 -1.84
C ILE A 380 -37.27 31.98 -1.63
N GLN A 381 -37.79 32.96 -2.36
CA GLN A 381 -39.19 33.35 -2.30
C GLN A 381 -40.12 32.26 -2.82
N HIS A 382 -39.72 31.55 -3.88
CA HIS A 382 -40.47 30.40 -4.39
C HIS A 382 -40.50 29.25 -3.37
N ALA A 383 -39.34 28.84 -2.84
CA ALA A 383 -39.25 27.80 -1.82
C ALA A 383 -40.11 28.11 -0.60
N TRP A 384 -40.07 29.35 -0.11
CA TRP A 384 -40.92 29.75 1.02
C TRP A 384 -42.41 29.72 0.70
N ARG A 385 -42.84 30.26 -0.45
CA ARG A 385 -44.25 30.21 -0.87
C ARG A 385 -44.76 28.77 -0.93
N HIS A 386 -43.94 27.87 -1.46
CA HIS A 386 -44.28 26.45 -1.56
C HIS A 386 -44.42 25.76 -0.21
N ILE A 387 -43.45 25.96 0.70
CA ILE A 387 -43.50 25.46 2.08
C ILE A 387 -44.74 25.98 2.81
N ALA A 388 -45.01 27.29 2.69
CA ALA A 388 -46.16 27.94 3.32
C ALA A 388 -47.49 27.42 2.76
N GLN A 389 -47.58 27.13 1.46
CA GLN A 389 -48.77 26.56 0.82
C GLN A 389 -49.01 25.12 1.27
N LEU A 390 -47.99 24.26 1.29
CA LEU A 390 -48.12 22.84 1.68
C LEU A 390 -48.46 22.63 3.16
N SER A 391 -48.25 23.65 3.99
CA SER A 391 -48.69 23.70 5.38
C SER A 391 -50.20 23.98 5.54
N TYR A 392 -50.94 24.20 4.44
CA TYR A 392 -52.40 24.44 4.41
C TYR A 392 -53.15 23.35 3.61
N PRO A 393 -54.38 22.93 3.99
CA PRO A 393 -55.07 23.21 5.25
C PRO A 393 -54.28 22.67 6.47
N PRO A 394 -54.61 23.09 7.71
CA PRO A 394 -53.88 22.68 8.90
C PRO A 394 -53.70 21.16 8.96
N LEU A 395 -52.45 20.73 9.11
CA LEU A 395 -52.08 19.32 9.18
C LEU A 395 -52.70 18.67 10.44
N SER A 396 -53.41 17.55 10.29
CA SER A 396 -54.00 16.78 11.40
C SER A 396 -53.52 15.32 11.40
N LEU A 397 -53.31 14.76 12.60
CA LEU A 397 -52.87 13.37 12.78
C LEU A 397 -53.89 12.31 12.29
N SER A 398 -55.15 12.71 12.06
CA SER A 398 -56.20 11.84 11.53
C SER A 398 -55.97 11.40 10.06
N GLN A 399 -55.06 12.04 9.32
CA GLN A 399 -54.75 11.70 7.93
C GLN A 399 -53.80 10.49 7.77
N LEU A 400 -53.26 9.92 8.86
CA LEU A 400 -52.33 8.78 8.83
C LEU A 400 -52.99 7.38 8.87
N GLY A 401 -54.33 7.29 9.01
CA GLY A 401 -55.01 6.04 9.39
C GLY A 401 -55.61 5.15 8.29
N ALA A 402 -55.39 5.41 7.00
CA ALA A 402 -56.12 4.74 5.92
C ALA A 402 -55.23 3.94 4.95
N THR A 403 -54.52 2.92 5.42
CA THR A 403 -54.00 1.82 4.59
C THR A 403 -53.60 0.64 5.48
N ASN A 404 -54.55 -0.28 5.75
CA ASN A 404 -54.29 -1.68 6.13
C ASN A 404 -55.64 -2.40 6.31
N LEU A 405 -56.21 -2.84 5.19
CA LEU A 405 -57.38 -3.72 5.17
C LEU A 405 -57.27 -4.56 3.90
N LEU A 406 -56.68 -5.75 4.02
CA LEU A 406 -57.02 -6.94 3.22
C LEU A 406 -56.26 -8.14 3.79
N PHE A 407 -57.03 -9.18 4.13
CA PHE A 407 -56.69 -10.55 4.52
C PHE A 407 -57.02 -10.95 5.97
N LYS A 408 -58.28 -11.35 6.16
CA LYS A 408 -58.64 -12.43 7.07
C LYS A 408 -59.98 -13.04 6.67
N GLU A 409 -59.95 -14.32 6.30
CA GLU A 409 -60.78 -15.41 6.84
C GLU A 409 -60.92 -16.53 5.80
N MET A 410 -60.73 -17.78 6.24
CA MET A 410 -61.83 -18.72 6.48
C MET A 410 -61.25 -20.10 6.80
N ALA A 411 -61.81 -20.74 7.83
CA ALA A 411 -61.61 -22.14 8.16
C ALA A 411 -62.95 -22.87 8.07
N SER A 412 -63.01 -24.05 7.45
CA SER A 412 -63.90 -25.13 7.90
C SER A 412 -63.47 -26.50 7.32
N LYS A 413 -63.83 -27.57 8.06
CA LYS A 413 -63.38 -28.97 7.94
C LYS A 413 -64.36 -29.84 7.16
N GLN A 414 -63.81 -30.86 6.46
CA GLN A 414 -64.26 -32.26 6.22
C GLN A 414 -63.91 -32.62 4.75
N GLN A 415 -63.27 -33.73 4.37
CA GLN A 415 -63.49 -35.14 4.72
C GLN A 415 -62.17 -35.93 4.66
N MET A 416 -62.07 -36.94 5.52
CA MET A 416 -60.95 -37.87 5.65
C MET A 416 -61.26 -39.09 4.77
N GLY A 417 -60.44 -39.35 3.75
CA GLY A 417 -60.59 -40.47 2.81
C GLY A 417 -59.79 -40.28 1.52
N TYR A 418 -59.71 -39.04 1.03
CA TYR A 418 -58.91 -38.63 -0.15
C TYR A 418 -57.46 -38.18 0.19
N LYS A 419 -57.21 -37.93 1.48
CA LYS A 419 -55.99 -37.30 2.01
C LYS A 419 -54.71 -38.14 1.83
N CYS A 420 -54.78 -39.47 1.77
CA CYS A 420 -53.58 -40.30 1.59
C CYS A 420 -53.02 -40.31 0.16
N ARG A 421 -53.85 -40.13 -0.87
CA ARG A 421 -53.38 -40.08 -2.28
C ARG A 421 -52.82 -38.71 -2.65
N ILE A 422 -53.46 -37.64 -2.17
CA ILE A 422 -52.94 -36.27 -2.33
C ILE A 422 -51.69 -36.04 -1.49
N ALA A 423 -51.64 -36.58 -0.27
CA ALA A 423 -50.43 -36.51 0.55
C ALA A 423 -49.23 -37.16 -0.16
N GLY A 424 -49.39 -38.32 -0.81
CA GLY A 424 -48.30 -38.98 -1.55
C GLY A 424 -47.79 -38.18 -2.75
N VAL A 425 -48.70 -37.57 -3.55
CA VAL A 425 -48.30 -36.74 -4.70
C VAL A 425 -47.71 -35.40 -4.25
N LEU A 426 -48.22 -34.79 -3.18
CA LEU A 426 -47.62 -33.60 -2.56
C LEU A 426 -46.24 -33.89 -1.95
N LEU A 427 -46.04 -35.09 -1.37
CA LEU A 427 -44.73 -35.51 -0.85
C LEU A 427 -43.71 -35.68 -1.98
N LEU A 428 -44.12 -36.25 -3.12
CA LEU A 428 -43.28 -36.34 -4.33
C LEU A 428 -42.97 -34.96 -4.91
N LEU A 429 -43.94 -34.04 -4.92
CA LEU A 429 -43.73 -32.66 -5.34
C LEU A 429 -42.71 -31.96 -4.42
N LEU A 430 -42.92 -32.03 -3.11
CA LEU A 430 -42.01 -31.46 -2.11
C LEU A 430 -40.61 -32.08 -2.17
N ALA A 431 -40.51 -33.39 -2.38
CA ALA A 431 -39.23 -34.09 -2.56
C ALA A 431 -38.51 -33.65 -3.85
N SER A 432 -39.25 -33.47 -4.96
CA SER A 432 -38.66 -32.98 -6.23
C SER A 432 -38.16 -31.54 -6.11
N ILE A 433 -38.90 -30.67 -5.42
CA ILE A 433 -38.50 -29.29 -5.15
C ILE A 433 -37.30 -29.27 -4.19
N ALA A 434 -37.32 -30.07 -3.13
CA ALA A 434 -36.21 -30.18 -2.20
C ALA A 434 -34.93 -30.70 -2.88
N ALA A 435 -35.05 -31.69 -3.78
CA ALA A 435 -33.92 -32.18 -4.57
C ALA A 435 -33.39 -31.12 -5.55
N LEU A 436 -34.27 -30.37 -6.22
CA LEU A 436 -33.88 -29.26 -7.09
C LEU A 436 -33.13 -28.17 -6.30
N VAL A 437 -33.68 -27.76 -5.15
CA VAL A 437 -33.05 -26.79 -4.26
C VAL A 437 -31.72 -27.32 -3.75
N ALA A 438 -31.64 -28.58 -3.33
CA ALA A 438 -30.40 -29.19 -2.86
C ALA A 438 -29.31 -29.21 -3.95
N VAL A 439 -29.65 -29.58 -5.19
CA VAL A 439 -28.69 -29.57 -6.32
C VAL A 439 -28.17 -28.15 -6.60
N VAL A 440 -29.05 -27.15 -6.59
CA VAL A 440 -28.68 -25.73 -6.79
C VAL A 440 -27.84 -25.21 -5.62
N VAL A 441 -28.25 -25.50 -4.38
CA VAL A 441 -27.52 -25.09 -3.17
C VAL A 441 -26.15 -25.75 -3.11
N ILE A 442 -26.03 -27.05 -3.38
CA ILE A 442 -24.73 -27.75 -3.41
C ILE A 442 -23.83 -27.14 -4.49
N GLN A 443 -24.35 -26.89 -5.70
CA GLN A 443 -23.59 -26.26 -6.78
C GLN A 443 -23.09 -24.85 -6.41
N ASP A 444 -23.87 -24.09 -5.63
CA ASP A 444 -23.53 -22.73 -5.24
C ASP A 444 -22.60 -22.66 -4.01
N THR A 445 -22.82 -23.54 -3.02
CA THR A 445 -22.12 -23.50 -1.72
C THR A 445 -20.84 -24.33 -1.68
N TRP A 446 -20.71 -25.40 -2.46
CA TRP A 446 -19.54 -26.31 -2.43
C TRP A 446 -18.56 -26.03 -3.58
N LYS A 447 -18.17 -24.77 -3.74
CA LYS A 447 -17.17 -24.34 -4.72
C LYS A 447 -15.76 -24.58 -4.17
N SER A 448 -14.95 -25.39 -4.85
CA SER A 448 -13.52 -25.54 -4.53
C SER A 448 -12.69 -24.53 -5.31
N LYS A 449 -11.58 -24.08 -4.73
CA LYS A 449 -10.62 -23.19 -5.40
C LYS A 449 -9.45 -24.04 -5.88
N GLU A 450 -9.13 -23.98 -7.16
CA GLU A 450 -7.90 -24.54 -7.71
C GLU A 450 -7.02 -23.38 -8.17
N TYR A 451 -5.76 -23.39 -7.74
CA TYR A 451 -4.81 -22.33 -8.00
C TYR A 451 -3.78 -22.79 -9.03
N SER A 452 -3.56 -22.01 -10.08
CA SER A 452 -2.45 -22.25 -11.00
C SER A 452 -1.13 -21.79 -10.39
N PHE A 453 -0.01 -22.39 -10.82
CA PHE A 453 1.30 -21.84 -10.50
C PHE A 453 1.52 -20.52 -11.23
N GLU A 454 2.06 -19.55 -10.50
CA GLU A 454 2.61 -18.31 -11.02
C GLU A 454 4.14 -18.38 -11.07
N TYR A 455 4.73 -17.53 -11.92
CA TYR A 455 6.16 -17.55 -12.21
C TYR A 455 6.75 -16.15 -12.13
N GLY A 456 8.04 -16.07 -11.78
CA GLY A 456 8.79 -14.81 -11.76
C GLY A 456 10.26 -15.03 -12.10
N ILE A 457 10.84 -14.10 -12.84
CA ILE A 457 12.23 -14.12 -13.27
C ILE A 457 12.97 -12.96 -12.61
N VAL A 458 14.08 -13.28 -11.93
CA VAL A 458 14.99 -12.26 -11.37
C VAL A 458 16.38 -12.48 -11.94
N ILE A 459 16.91 -11.44 -12.57
CA ILE A 459 18.29 -11.40 -13.03
C ILE A 459 19.11 -10.67 -11.97
N ASP A 460 19.98 -11.44 -11.31
CA ASP A 460 20.99 -10.92 -10.39
C ASP A 460 22.25 -10.57 -11.16
N ALA A 461 22.44 -9.28 -11.43
CA ALA A 461 23.58 -8.77 -12.18
C ALA A 461 24.69 -8.32 -11.23
N GLY A 462 25.42 -9.31 -10.69
CA GLY A 462 26.52 -9.11 -9.77
C GLY A 462 27.82 -8.61 -10.43
N SER A 463 28.70 -8.03 -9.61
CA SER A 463 30.01 -7.48 -10.05
C SER A 463 30.92 -8.50 -10.76
N SER A 464 30.88 -9.77 -10.39
CA SER A 464 31.75 -10.80 -10.99
C SER A 464 31.07 -11.65 -12.05
N ARG A 465 29.73 -11.69 -12.05
CA ARG A 465 28.90 -12.53 -12.93
C ARG A 465 27.43 -12.18 -12.77
N SER A 466 26.63 -12.54 -13.77
CA SER A 466 25.18 -12.48 -13.68
C SER A 466 24.56 -13.87 -13.51
N ASN A 467 23.43 -13.97 -12.81
CA ASN A 467 22.64 -15.19 -12.69
C ASN A 467 21.17 -14.88 -13.01
N VAL A 468 20.51 -15.77 -13.75
CA VAL A 468 19.08 -15.70 -14.06
C VAL A 468 18.34 -16.74 -13.23
N TYR A 469 17.47 -16.29 -12.35
CA TYR A 469 16.64 -17.13 -11.49
C TYR A 469 15.21 -17.20 -12.01
N LEU A 470 14.67 -18.41 -12.09
CA LEU A 470 13.24 -18.66 -12.30
C LEU A 470 12.64 -19.18 -11.00
N TYR A 471 11.62 -18.49 -10.53
CA TYR A 471 10.84 -18.83 -9.36
C TYR A 471 9.42 -19.23 -9.74
N GLU A 472 8.82 -20.12 -8.95
CA GLU A 472 7.40 -20.49 -9.04
C GLU A 472 6.74 -20.53 -7.66
N TRP A 473 5.44 -20.22 -7.60
CA TRP A 473 4.61 -20.38 -6.39
C TRP A 473 3.16 -20.71 -6.76
N PRO A 474 2.40 -21.37 -5.87
CA PRO A 474 0.96 -21.50 -6.05
C PRO A 474 0.30 -20.13 -6.11
N GLY A 475 -0.70 -19.91 -6.97
CA GLY A 475 -1.42 -18.62 -7.04
C GLY A 475 -2.15 -18.24 -5.73
N GLU A 476 -2.36 -19.21 -4.84
CA GLU A 476 -2.76 -18.96 -3.45
C GLU A 476 -1.63 -18.29 -2.67
N LYS A 477 -1.96 -17.18 -2.03
CA LYS A 477 -1.03 -16.41 -1.22
C LYS A 477 -1.33 -16.59 0.26
N GLU A 478 -0.29 -16.71 1.06
CA GLU A 478 -0.38 -16.72 2.51
C GLU A 478 -0.23 -15.28 3.01
N ASN A 479 -1.30 -14.70 3.57
CA ASN A 479 -1.32 -13.30 4.03
C ASN A 479 -0.70 -12.32 3.01
N GLU A 480 -1.18 -12.39 1.76
CA GLU A 480 -0.78 -11.55 0.62
C GLU A 480 0.60 -11.88 0.00
N THR A 481 1.44 -12.68 0.67
CA THR A 481 2.78 -13.07 0.18
C THR A 481 2.78 -14.48 -0.42
N GLY A 482 3.44 -14.67 -1.56
CA GLY A 482 3.58 -15.99 -2.18
C GLY A 482 4.53 -16.91 -1.42
N VAL A 483 4.28 -18.22 -1.46
CA VAL A 483 5.23 -19.23 -0.99
C VAL A 483 6.11 -19.65 -2.16
N VAL A 484 7.20 -18.90 -2.36
CA VAL A 484 8.07 -18.97 -3.54
C VAL A 484 9.09 -20.09 -3.48
N THR A 485 9.30 -20.77 -4.60
CA THR A 485 10.28 -21.85 -4.77
C THR A 485 11.18 -21.58 -5.97
N GLU A 486 12.48 -21.86 -5.84
CA GLU A 486 13.44 -21.78 -6.95
C GLU A 486 13.23 -22.97 -7.88
N LYS A 487 12.85 -22.69 -9.13
CA LYS A 487 12.66 -23.71 -10.18
C LYS A 487 13.93 -23.90 -11.01
N MET A 488 14.63 -22.81 -11.31
CA MET A 488 15.86 -22.84 -12.12
C MET A 488 16.80 -21.70 -11.73
N ASN A 489 18.10 -21.96 -11.83
CA ASN A 489 19.17 -20.98 -11.71
C ASN A 489 20.16 -21.18 -12.85
N CYS A 490 20.26 -20.20 -13.75
CA CYS A 490 21.19 -20.21 -14.87
C CYS A 490 22.31 -19.19 -14.64
N LYS A 491 23.55 -19.66 -14.68
CA LYS A 491 24.73 -18.79 -14.55
C LYS A 491 25.13 -18.29 -15.92
N VAL A 492 25.10 -16.97 -16.10
CA VAL A 492 25.51 -16.34 -17.35
C VAL A 492 27.03 -16.51 -17.53
N LEU A 493 27.44 -16.94 -18.71
CA LEU A 493 28.85 -17.01 -19.09
C LEU A 493 29.39 -15.60 -19.36
N GLY A 494 30.65 -15.35 -19.00
CA GLY A 494 31.28 -14.03 -19.10
C GLY A 494 31.39 -13.30 -17.75
N ALA A 495 31.77 -12.03 -17.83
CA ALA A 495 31.96 -11.14 -16.68
C ALA A 495 30.63 -10.57 -16.15
N GLY A 496 30.71 -9.75 -15.09
CA GLY A 496 29.56 -8.97 -14.65
C GLY A 496 29.15 -7.93 -15.71
N ILE A 497 27.90 -7.47 -15.69
CA ILE A 497 27.41 -6.52 -16.71
C ILE A 497 28.16 -5.17 -16.71
N SER A 498 28.84 -4.82 -15.61
CA SER A 498 29.68 -3.61 -15.54
C SER A 498 30.86 -3.62 -16.52
N ASP A 499 31.30 -4.82 -16.93
CA ASP A 499 32.38 -5.00 -17.89
C ASP A 499 31.87 -5.24 -19.32
N MET A 500 30.55 -5.38 -19.48
CA MET A 500 29.91 -5.69 -20.75
C MET A 500 30.06 -4.55 -21.75
N LYS A 501 30.25 -4.88 -23.03
CA LYS A 501 30.16 -3.91 -24.13
C LYS A 501 28.76 -3.93 -24.73
N VAL A 502 28.20 -2.74 -24.90
CA VAL A 502 26.83 -2.55 -25.41
C VAL A 502 26.65 -3.13 -26.81
N ASP A 503 27.69 -3.08 -27.66
CA ASP A 503 27.69 -3.64 -29.01
C ASP A 503 27.79 -5.18 -28.96
N PRO A 504 26.72 -5.92 -29.31
CA PRO A 504 26.72 -7.38 -29.21
C PRO A 504 27.74 -8.06 -30.13
N GLN A 505 28.19 -7.39 -31.20
CA GLN A 505 29.25 -7.94 -32.07
C GLN A 505 30.64 -7.83 -31.43
N LYS A 506 30.83 -6.89 -30.48
CA LYS A 506 32.11 -6.67 -29.79
C LYS A 506 32.23 -7.42 -28.46
N ASP A 507 31.14 -8.02 -27.99
CA ASP A 507 31.06 -8.80 -26.75
C ASP A 507 30.04 -9.94 -26.89
N ALA A 508 30.25 -10.77 -27.91
CA ALA A 508 29.37 -11.88 -28.22
C ALA A 508 29.27 -12.88 -27.05
N GLU A 509 30.35 -13.10 -26.31
CA GLU A 509 30.36 -14.04 -25.17
C GLU A 509 29.34 -13.66 -24.10
N SER A 510 29.34 -12.40 -23.66
CA SER A 510 28.41 -11.93 -22.62
C SER A 510 26.96 -11.96 -23.11
N TRP A 511 26.70 -11.45 -24.32
CA TRP A 511 25.36 -11.40 -24.89
C TRP A 511 24.79 -12.78 -25.21
N ASP A 512 25.59 -13.70 -25.74
CA ASP A 512 25.15 -15.06 -26.04
C ASP A 512 24.94 -15.86 -24.75
N GLY A 513 25.77 -15.64 -23.72
CA GLY A 513 25.55 -16.20 -22.38
C GLY A 513 24.22 -15.74 -21.78
N PHE A 514 23.88 -14.45 -21.91
CA PHE A 514 22.61 -13.90 -21.45
C PHE A 514 21.42 -14.51 -22.20
N LYS A 515 21.48 -14.56 -23.53
CA LYS A 515 20.44 -15.16 -24.38
C LYS A 515 20.22 -16.63 -24.06
N GLN A 516 21.29 -17.40 -23.92
CA GLN A 516 21.21 -18.81 -23.59
C GLN A 516 20.47 -19.05 -22.27
N CYS A 517 20.74 -18.24 -21.24
CA CYS A 517 20.02 -18.34 -19.98
C CYS A 517 18.54 -17.94 -20.10
N MET A 518 18.23 -16.87 -20.83
CA MET A 518 16.85 -16.45 -21.05
C MET A 518 16.05 -17.45 -21.88
N ASP A 519 16.66 -18.09 -22.88
CA ASP A 519 16.03 -19.14 -23.68
C ASP A 519 15.69 -20.37 -22.83
N ASN A 520 16.62 -20.80 -21.96
CA ASN A 520 16.40 -21.90 -21.03
C ASN A 520 15.23 -21.62 -20.07
N VAL A 521 15.16 -20.39 -19.53
CA VAL A 521 14.07 -19.96 -18.66
C VAL A 521 12.74 -19.89 -19.43
N THR A 522 12.75 -19.39 -20.66
CA THR A 522 11.56 -19.30 -21.52
C THR A 522 10.97 -20.67 -21.82
N ASN A 523 11.83 -21.65 -22.11
CA ASN A 523 11.40 -23.04 -22.37
C ASN A 523 10.86 -23.74 -21.11
N ALA A 524 11.23 -23.30 -19.92
CA ALA A 524 10.77 -23.88 -18.66
C ALA A 524 9.41 -23.34 -18.18
N ILE A 525 8.92 -22.24 -18.75
CA ILE A 525 7.65 -21.61 -18.38
C ILE A 525 6.57 -22.00 -19.40
N PRO A 526 5.37 -22.43 -18.96
CA PRO A 526 4.25 -22.67 -19.87
C PRO A 526 3.91 -21.44 -20.72
N VAL A 527 3.67 -21.61 -22.03
CA VAL A 527 3.41 -20.50 -22.98
C VAL A 527 2.27 -19.58 -22.52
N LEU A 528 1.22 -20.14 -21.92
CA LEU A 528 0.09 -19.37 -21.40
C LEU A 528 0.46 -18.43 -20.24
N LYS A 529 1.56 -18.71 -19.53
CA LYS A 529 2.05 -17.91 -18.40
C LYS A 529 3.14 -16.92 -18.79
N HIS A 530 3.69 -16.96 -20.01
CA HIS A 530 4.74 -16.03 -20.45
C HIS A 530 4.36 -14.56 -20.21
N LYS A 531 3.18 -14.14 -20.68
CA LYS A 531 2.72 -12.73 -20.54
C LYS A 531 2.42 -12.31 -19.10
N THR A 532 2.21 -13.24 -18.16
CA THR A 532 1.94 -12.92 -16.75
C THR A 532 3.18 -13.07 -15.88
N THR A 533 4.21 -13.79 -16.34
CA THR A 533 5.50 -13.92 -15.65
C THR A 533 6.19 -12.57 -15.56
N LEU A 534 6.46 -12.11 -14.35
CA LEU A 534 7.21 -10.88 -14.13
C LEU A 534 8.69 -11.09 -14.39
N LEU A 535 9.34 -10.10 -14.99
CA LEU A 535 10.78 -10.11 -15.28
C LEU A 535 11.45 -8.87 -14.69
N PHE A 536 12.47 -9.09 -13.86
CA PHE A 536 13.25 -8.05 -13.20
C PHE A 536 14.75 -8.24 -13.43
N LEU A 537 15.49 -7.13 -13.52
CA LEU A 537 16.94 -7.10 -13.42
C LEU A 537 17.38 -6.15 -12.31
N GLY A 538 18.12 -6.69 -11.34
CA GLY A 538 18.76 -5.90 -10.29
C GLY A 538 20.27 -6.00 -10.42
N ALA A 539 20.94 -4.86 -10.63
CA ALA A 539 22.39 -4.77 -10.65
C ALA A 539 22.93 -4.30 -9.31
N THR A 540 24.04 -4.88 -8.84
CA THR A 540 24.57 -4.60 -7.50
C THR A 540 25.83 -3.71 -7.55
N ALA A 541 26.79 -3.93 -6.64
CA ALA A 541 27.94 -3.04 -6.43
C ALA A 541 28.83 -2.81 -7.66
N GLY A 542 28.92 -3.75 -8.60
CA GLY A 542 29.70 -3.55 -9.83
C GLY A 542 29.16 -2.40 -10.67
N MET A 543 27.84 -2.34 -10.83
CA MET A 543 27.18 -1.22 -11.51
C MET A 543 27.14 0.04 -10.66
N ARG A 544 27.09 -0.05 -9.32
CA ARG A 544 27.26 1.12 -8.44
C ARG A 544 28.61 1.81 -8.66
N LEU A 545 29.70 1.03 -8.70
CA LEU A 545 31.05 1.54 -9.00
C LEU A 545 31.14 2.09 -10.41
N LEU A 546 30.61 1.38 -11.41
CA LEU A 546 30.63 1.88 -12.79
C LEU A 546 29.84 3.18 -12.92
N HIS A 547 28.68 3.29 -12.30
CA HIS A 547 27.85 4.48 -12.34
C HIS A 547 28.55 5.69 -11.70
N GLN A 548 29.28 5.47 -10.60
CA GLN A 548 30.10 6.51 -9.97
C GLN A 548 31.27 6.97 -10.85
N LYS A 549 31.88 6.04 -11.60
CA LYS A 549 33.02 6.31 -12.49
C LYS A 549 32.61 6.93 -13.83
N ASP A 550 31.58 6.37 -14.44
CA ASP A 550 31.08 6.70 -15.78
C ASP A 550 29.57 6.40 -15.84
N GLU A 551 28.79 7.35 -15.34
CA GLU A 551 27.34 7.30 -15.32
C GLU A 551 26.77 7.03 -16.72
N LYS A 552 27.33 7.66 -17.75
CA LYS A 552 26.87 7.51 -19.14
C LYS A 552 26.99 6.07 -19.60
N LYS A 553 28.16 5.45 -19.42
CA LYS A 553 28.37 4.04 -19.78
C LYS A 553 27.45 3.10 -18.99
N SER A 554 27.25 3.36 -17.69
CA SER A 554 26.33 2.54 -16.88
C SER A 554 24.88 2.61 -17.39
N ASN A 555 24.42 3.80 -17.79
CA ASN A 555 23.08 4.02 -18.32
C ASN A 555 22.93 3.43 -19.73
N GLU A 556 23.97 3.48 -20.57
CA GLU A 556 23.98 2.83 -21.89
C GLU A 556 23.83 1.29 -21.77
N ILE A 557 24.57 0.67 -20.83
CA ILE A 557 24.47 -0.78 -20.56
C ILE A 557 23.08 -1.15 -20.08
N LEU A 558 22.52 -0.43 -19.10
CA LEU A 558 21.18 -0.70 -18.59
C LEU A 558 20.09 -0.44 -19.63
N GLY A 559 20.24 0.60 -20.45
CA GLY A 559 19.34 0.90 -21.55
C GLY A 559 19.28 -0.23 -22.58
N SER A 560 20.44 -0.74 -23.00
CA SER A 560 20.52 -1.84 -23.96
C SER A 560 19.96 -3.15 -23.40
N LEU A 561 20.23 -3.46 -22.13
CA LEU A 561 19.63 -4.62 -21.47
C LEU A 561 18.11 -4.46 -21.31
N ARG A 562 17.62 -3.25 -21.01
CA ARG A 562 16.18 -2.96 -20.93
C ARG A 562 15.50 -3.23 -22.27
N GLU A 563 16.04 -2.69 -23.37
CA GLU A 563 15.51 -2.92 -24.72
C GLU A 563 15.46 -4.42 -25.06
N TYR A 564 16.52 -5.17 -24.73
CA TYR A 564 16.55 -6.61 -24.94
C TYR A 564 15.49 -7.36 -24.11
N LEU A 565 15.37 -7.04 -22.82
CA LEU A 565 14.44 -7.71 -21.91
C LEU A 565 12.97 -7.35 -22.20
N GLU A 566 12.68 -6.13 -22.66
CA GLU A 566 11.35 -5.69 -23.10
C GLU A 566 10.89 -6.42 -24.37
N ALA A 567 11.82 -6.89 -25.21
CA ALA A 567 11.51 -7.65 -26.41
C ALA A 567 11.14 -9.13 -26.14
N LEU A 568 11.37 -9.62 -24.92
CA LEU A 568 11.04 -11.00 -24.52
C LEU A 568 9.53 -11.16 -24.26
N PRO A 569 8.98 -12.39 -24.30
CA PRO A 569 7.53 -12.63 -24.17
C PRO A 569 6.99 -12.46 -22.72
N PHE A 570 7.72 -11.77 -21.85
CA PHE A 570 7.44 -11.63 -20.42
C PHE A 570 6.93 -10.25 -20.05
N ASN A 571 6.32 -10.14 -18.87
CA ASN A 571 5.94 -8.86 -18.30
C ASN A 571 7.15 -8.18 -17.65
N PHE A 572 7.99 -7.55 -18.47
CA PHE A 572 9.15 -6.79 -18.00
C PHE A 572 8.72 -5.63 -17.09
N GLN A 573 9.27 -5.58 -15.89
CA GLN A 573 8.95 -4.55 -14.90
C GLN A 573 10.02 -3.47 -14.84
N ASN A 574 11.27 -3.87 -14.59
CA ASN A 574 12.37 -2.92 -14.40
C ASN A 574 13.75 -3.58 -14.56
N ALA A 575 14.71 -2.75 -14.98
CA ALA A 575 16.15 -3.02 -14.92
C ALA A 575 16.82 -1.80 -14.24
N SER A 576 17.40 -2.01 -13.05
CA SER A 576 17.90 -0.92 -12.20
C SER A 576 19.11 -1.32 -11.36
N ILE A 577 19.86 -0.31 -10.90
CA ILE A 577 20.95 -0.48 -9.93
C ILE A 577 20.35 -0.42 -8.53
N MET A 578 20.49 -1.50 -7.77
CA MET A 578 19.95 -1.64 -6.43
C MET A 578 20.83 -0.93 -5.40
N SER A 579 20.19 -0.34 -4.40
CA SER A 579 20.93 0.20 -3.25
C SER A 579 21.57 -0.93 -2.44
N GLY A 580 22.62 -0.59 -1.69
CA GLY A 580 23.30 -1.57 -0.85
C GLY A 580 22.44 -2.09 0.30
N GLN A 581 21.60 -1.23 0.87
CA GLN A 581 20.68 -1.58 1.94
C GLN A 581 19.60 -2.56 1.46
N GLU A 582 19.05 -2.35 0.26
CA GLU A 582 18.11 -3.28 -0.38
C GLU A 582 18.76 -4.64 -0.63
N GLU A 583 19.98 -4.68 -1.16
CA GLU A 583 20.73 -5.93 -1.40
C GLU A 583 20.89 -6.73 -0.10
N GLY A 584 21.25 -6.06 1.01
CA GLY A 584 21.36 -6.67 2.34
C GLY A 584 20.01 -7.12 2.90
N LEU A 585 18.96 -6.29 2.80
CA LEU A 585 17.61 -6.62 3.28
C LEU A 585 17.06 -7.85 2.56
N TYR A 586 17.12 -7.87 1.23
CA TYR A 586 16.60 -9.00 0.45
C TYR A 586 17.40 -10.28 0.70
N GLY A 587 18.72 -10.18 0.92
CA GLY A 587 19.53 -11.30 1.41
C GLY A 587 19.05 -11.82 2.77
N TRP A 588 18.69 -10.95 3.70
CA TRP A 588 18.12 -11.32 5.00
C TRP A 588 16.75 -11.98 4.89
N ILE A 589 15.88 -11.48 4.00
CA ILE A 589 14.58 -12.10 3.71
C ILE A 589 14.77 -13.52 3.18
N THR A 590 15.70 -13.72 2.23
CA THR A 590 16.01 -15.05 1.68
C THR A 590 16.43 -16.03 2.77
N VAL A 591 17.38 -15.65 3.63
CA VAL A 591 17.88 -16.51 4.71
C VAL A 591 16.72 -16.95 5.61
N ASN A 592 15.94 -15.99 6.11
CA ASN A 592 14.86 -16.29 7.05
C ASN A 592 13.71 -17.08 6.42
N TYR A 593 13.40 -16.81 5.15
CA TYR A 593 12.42 -17.59 4.41
C TYR A 593 12.83 -19.05 4.26
N LEU A 594 14.09 -19.31 3.87
CA LEU A 594 14.57 -20.68 3.68
C LEU A 594 14.69 -21.45 5.00
N MET A 595 15.02 -20.75 6.09
CA MET A 595 15.04 -21.31 7.44
C MET A 595 13.63 -21.67 7.94
N GLY A 596 12.59 -21.01 7.44
CA GLY A 596 11.21 -21.22 7.87
C GLY A 596 10.77 -20.25 8.98
N ASN A 597 11.57 -19.23 9.26
CA ASN A 597 11.35 -18.27 10.35
C ASN A 597 10.18 -17.30 10.09
N PHE A 598 9.64 -17.31 8.86
CA PHE A 598 8.45 -16.53 8.50
C PHE A 598 7.18 -17.39 8.42
N LEU A 599 7.31 -18.63 7.99
CA LEU A 599 6.21 -19.57 7.79
C LEU A 599 6.68 -21.00 8.03
N GLN A 600 5.92 -21.74 8.84
CA GLN A 600 6.08 -23.17 9.04
C GLN A 600 4.74 -23.89 8.87
N LYS A 601 4.78 -25.13 8.39
CA LYS A 601 3.57 -25.96 8.35
C LYS A 601 3.28 -26.54 9.74
N ASN A 602 2.07 -26.34 10.22
CA ASN A 602 1.60 -26.97 11.46
C ASN A 602 1.24 -28.46 11.24
N LEU A 603 0.78 -29.14 12.30
CA LEU A 603 0.34 -30.55 12.27
C LEU A 603 -0.77 -30.85 11.25
N TRP A 604 -1.47 -29.82 10.76
CA TRP A 604 -2.54 -29.91 9.77
C TRP A 604 -2.08 -29.53 8.35
N ASN A 605 -0.76 -29.39 8.14
CA ASN A 605 -0.16 -28.98 6.86
C ASN A 605 -0.53 -27.56 6.41
N ILE A 606 -1.00 -26.71 7.33
CA ILE A 606 -1.38 -25.31 7.08
C ILE A 606 -0.19 -24.42 7.45
N TYR A 607 0.11 -23.41 6.61
CA TYR A 607 1.14 -22.43 6.91
C TYR A 607 0.72 -21.55 8.09
N ALA A 608 1.60 -21.42 9.07
CA ALA A 608 1.43 -20.57 10.24
C ALA A 608 2.75 -19.84 10.53
N HIS A 609 2.65 -18.67 11.14
CA HIS A 609 3.82 -17.94 11.63
C HIS A 609 4.40 -18.67 12.87
N PRO A 610 5.71 -18.93 12.93
CA PRO A 610 6.31 -19.63 14.07
C PRO A 610 6.25 -18.79 15.36
N GLU A 611 5.71 -19.34 16.44
CA GLU A 611 5.70 -18.66 17.75
C GLU A 611 7.12 -18.60 18.34
N GLY A 612 7.64 -17.38 18.53
CA GLY A 612 8.85 -17.14 19.33
C GLY A 612 10.19 -17.36 18.63
N GLU A 613 10.23 -17.67 17.33
CA GLU A 613 11.51 -17.80 16.62
C GLU A 613 12.17 -16.45 16.35
N LYS A 614 13.45 -16.36 16.73
CA LYS A 614 14.33 -15.24 16.41
C LYS A 614 14.80 -15.39 14.97
N THR A 615 14.74 -14.32 14.19
CA THR A 615 15.27 -14.31 12.82
C THR A 615 16.80 -14.43 12.83
N VAL A 616 17.35 -15.01 11.77
CA VAL A 616 18.78 -15.18 11.54
C VAL A 616 19.32 -13.97 10.77
N GLY A 617 20.43 -13.39 11.24
CA GLY A 617 21.18 -12.36 10.52
C GLY A 617 21.79 -12.87 9.23
N SER A 618 22.11 -11.96 8.32
CA SER A 618 22.54 -12.26 6.95
C SER A 618 23.79 -11.48 6.65
N MET A 619 24.85 -12.18 6.21
CA MET A 619 26.12 -11.58 5.81
C MET A 619 26.51 -12.05 4.41
N ASP A 620 26.61 -11.09 3.49
CA ASP A 620 27.01 -11.33 2.10
C ASP A 620 28.39 -10.72 1.84
N LEU A 621 29.25 -11.47 1.15
CA LEU A 621 30.54 -10.99 0.67
C LEU A 621 30.62 -11.18 -0.83
N GLY A 622 30.21 -10.14 -1.55
CA GLY A 622 30.32 -10.04 -3.00
C GLY A 622 31.72 -9.67 -3.47
N GLY A 623 31.86 -9.45 -4.79
CA GLY A 623 33.13 -9.02 -5.40
C GLY A 623 33.49 -7.57 -5.09
N ALA A 624 32.50 -6.66 -5.11
CA ALA A 624 32.69 -5.22 -4.96
C ALA A 624 32.14 -4.60 -3.66
N SER A 625 31.20 -5.26 -2.97
CA SER A 625 30.71 -4.85 -1.65
C SER A 625 30.51 -6.05 -0.74
N THR A 626 30.27 -5.76 0.54
CA THR A 626 29.78 -6.70 1.54
C THR A 626 28.60 -6.08 2.28
N GLN A 627 27.71 -6.90 2.79
CA GLN A 627 26.49 -6.51 3.47
C GLN A 627 26.39 -7.25 4.80
N ILE A 628 25.83 -6.57 5.79
CA ILE A 628 25.36 -7.15 7.04
C ILE A 628 23.93 -6.68 7.27
N ALA A 629 23.03 -7.62 7.55
CA ALA A 629 21.63 -7.32 7.83
C ALA A 629 21.08 -8.23 8.94
N PHE A 630 20.41 -7.67 9.95
CA PHE A 630 19.81 -8.44 11.05
C PHE A 630 18.66 -7.67 11.71
N SER A 631 17.73 -8.39 12.33
CA SER A 631 16.61 -7.74 13.00
C SER A 631 17.03 -7.09 14.31
N VAL A 632 16.38 -5.97 14.63
CA VAL A 632 16.58 -5.23 15.87
C VAL A 632 15.23 -5.10 16.60
N GLN A 633 15.24 -5.22 17.93
CA GLN A 633 14.01 -5.22 18.74
C GLN A 633 13.47 -3.81 19.01
N ASP A 634 14.32 -2.80 18.97
CA ASP A 634 13.95 -1.42 19.23
C ASP A 634 13.44 -0.72 17.95
N ASP A 635 12.51 0.24 18.11
CA ASP A 635 12.09 1.18 17.07
C ASP A 635 13.21 2.21 16.80
N LEU A 636 14.37 1.72 16.34
CA LEU A 636 15.50 2.54 15.94
C LEU A 636 15.26 3.08 14.53
N TRP A 637 15.63 4.35 14.33
CA TRP A 637 15.41 5.08 13.09
C TRP A 637 16.75 5.60 12.55
N GLY A 638 16.92 5.49 11.24
CA GLY A 638 18.12 5.96 10.54
C GLY A 638 18.16 5.43 9.11
N PRO A 639 19.15 5.86 8.31
CA PRO A 639 19.26 5.47 6.90
C PRO A 639 19.50 3.96 6.71
N ASP A 640 20.05 3.27 7.72
CA ASP A 640 20.37 1.85 7.69
C ASP A 640 19.33 0.97 8.40
N TYR A 641 18.18 1.52 8.78
CA TYR A 641 17.07 0.77 9.39
C TYR A 641 15.90 0.69 8.41
N LEU A 642 15.67 -0.50 7.85
CA LEU A 642 14.60 -0.76 6.90
C LEU A 642 13.45 -1.53 7.56
N HIS A 643 12.23 -1.09 7.24
CA HIS A 643 11.00 -1.69 7.74
C HIS A 643 10.31 -2.44 6.60
N VAL A 644 10.10 -3.74 6.79
CA VAL A 644 9.43 -4.59 5.80
C VAL A 644 8.28 -5.36 6.43
N LYS A 645 7.23 -5.62 5.65
CA LYS A 645 6.11 -6.47 6.07
C LYS A 645 6.08 -7.73 5.20
N LEU A 646 6.17 -8.90 5.84
CA LEU A 646 6.15 -10.21 5.17
C LEU A 646 5.10 -11.09 5.85
N TYR A 647 4.24 -11.73 5.05
CA TYR A 647 3.18 -12.62 5.55
C TYR A 647 2.26 -11.99 6.62
N GLY A 648 2.06 -10.66 6.55
CA GLY A 648 1.28 -9.93 7.55
C GLY A 648 2.08 -9.32 8.71
N TYR A 649 3.35 -9.71 8.91
CA TYR A 649 4.15 -9.36 10.08
C TYR A 649 5.21 -8.28 9.77
N PRO A 650 5.33 -7.23 10.60
CA PRO A 650 6.36 -6.22 10.43
C PRO A 650 7.71 -6.68 10.99
N TYR A 651 8.78 -6.33 10.30
CA TYR A 651 10.17 -6.58 10.71
C TYR A 651 10.97 -5.28 10.59
N ASN A 652 11.69 -4.91 11.65
CA ASN A 652 12.68 -3.84 11.63
C ASN A 652 14.07 -4.46 11.46
N VAL A 653 14.78 -4.11 10.40
CA VAL A 653 16.04 -4.73 9.99
C VAL A 653 17.10 -3.64 9.88
N TYR A 654 18.15 -3.74 10.69
CA TYR A 654 19.37 -3.01 10.44
C TYR A 654 20.07 -3.64 9.23
N THR A 655 20.47 -2.84 8.24
CA THR A 655 21.19 -3.29 7.05
C THR A 655 22.16 -2.22 6.57
N HIS A 656 23.41 -2.59 6.34
CA HIS A 656 24.41 -1.70 5.78
C HIS A 656 25.24 -2.40 4.72
N SER A 657 25.69 -1.65 3.72
CA SER A 657 26.53 -2.15 2.62
C SER A 657 27.82 -1.36 2.51
N PHE A 658 28.95 -2.03 2.69
CA PHE A 658 30.27 -1.44 2.55
C PHE A 658 30.75 -1.60 1.10
N LEU A 659 30.56 -0.57 0.28
CA LEU A 659 31.11 -0.49 -1.07
C LEU A 659 32.65 -0.46 -1.02
N CYS A 660 33.34 -1.08 -1.98
CA CYS A 660 34.80 -1.29 -1.99
C CYS A 660 35.33 -2.27 -0.91
N TYR A 661 34.45 -2.93 -0.18
CA TYR A 661 34.77 -3.99 0.79
C TYR A 661 34.30 -5.38 0.32
N GLY A 662 33.95 -5.51 -0.96
CA GLY A 662 33.86 -6.83 -1.58
C GLY A 662 35.23 -7.47 -1.73
N LYS A 663 35.27 -8.80 -1.84
CA LYS A 663 36.51 -9.58 -1.80
C LYS A 663 37.52 -9.19 -2.90
N ASN A 664 37.05 -8.84 -4.10
CA ASN A 664 37.92 -8.50 -5.24
C ASN A 664 38.45 -7.06 -5.11
N GLU A 665 37.58 -6.12 -4.75
CA GLU A 665 37.98 -4.72 -4.57
C GLU A 665 38.89 -4.54 -3.34
N ALA A 666 38.67 -5.34 -2.29
CA ALA A 666 39.57 -5.41 -1.15
C ALA A 666 40.95 -5.96 -1.55
N GLU A 667 41.02 -6.95 -2.44
CA GLU A 667 42.30 -7.46 -2.97
C GLU A 667 43.08 -6.36 -3.68
N LYS A 668 42.43 -5.60 -4.57
CA LYS A 668 43.07 -4.48 -5.29
C LYS A 668 43.65 -3.46 -4.31
N ARG A 669 42.92 -3.13 -3.23
CA ARG A 669 43.39 -2.22 -2.17
C ARG A 669 44.58 -2.77 -1.39
N ILE A 670 44.62 -4.07 -1.13
CA ILE A 670 45.76 -4.74 -0.49
C ILE A 670 46.97 -4.74 -1.42
N LEU A 671 46.79 -5.03 -2.70
CA LEU A 671 47.84 -4.98 -3.70
C LEU A 671 48.40 -3.57 -3.87
N ASP A 672 47.55 -2.53 -3.91
CA ASP A 672 47.97 -1.13 -3.91
C ASP A 672 48.87 -0.80 -2.70
N LYS A 673 48.50 -1.25 -1.50
CA LYS A 673 49.33 -1.07 -0.30
C LYS A 673 50.69 -1.77 -0.42
N ILE A 674 50.71 -3.01 -0.93
CA ILE A 674 51.95 -3.78 -1.13
C ILE A 674 52.86 -3.10 -2.16
N VAL A 675 52.29 -2.62 -3.28
CA VAL A 675 53.04 -1.90 -4.30
C VAL A 675 53.64 -0.61 -3.74
N LYS A 676 52.87 0.15 -2.96
CA LYS A 676 53.34 1.39 -2.31
C LYS A 676 54.42 1.18 -1.24
N GLU A 677 54.46 0.01 -0.61
CA GLU A 677 55.52 -0.36 0.34
C GLU A 677 56.79 -0.87 -0.36
N SER A 678 56.73 -1.21 -1.65
CA SER A 678 57.90 -1.65 -2.42
C SER A 678 58.71 -0.47 -2.96
N SER A 679 60.03 -0.54 -2.83
CA SER A 679 60.96 0.34 -3.55
C SER A 679 61.22 -0.12 -4.99
N ASP A 680 61.04 -1.43 -5.23
CA ASP A 680 61.26 -2.23 -6.43
C ASP A 680 60.00 -2.56 -7.28
N PRO A 681 59.54 -1.83 -8.31
CA PRO A 681 58.36 -2.25 -9.08
C PRO A 681 58.58 -3.52 -9.93
N SER A 682 59.83 -3.86 -10.26
CA SER A 682 60.22 -5.09 -10.97
C SER A 682 60.41 -6.31 -10.06
N TYR A 683 60.38 -6.10 -8.74
CA TYR A 683 60.50 -7.16 -7.75
C TYR A 683 59.76 -6.79 -6.46
N ILE A 684 58.49 -7.18 -6.37
CA ILE A 684 57.60 -6.83 -5.25
C ILE A 684 57.39 -8.04 -4.35
N ILE A 685 57.77 -7.90 -3.08
CA ILE A 685 57.50 -8.93 -2.06
C ILE A 685 56.03 -8.87 -1.66
N ASN A 686 55.29 -9.96 -1.89
CA ASN A 686 53.90 -10.09 -1.48
C ASN A 686 53.77 -11.06 -0.30
N PRO A 687 53.59 -10.55 0.94
CA PRO A 687 53.52 -11.38 2.14
C PRO A 687 52.24 -12.23 2.21
N CYS A 688 51.20 -11.86 1.46
CA CYS A 688 49.93 -12.56 1.40
C CYS A 688 49.92 -13.71 0.38
N PHE A 689 50.94 -13.82 -0.48
CA PHE A 689 51.10 -14.95 -1.39
C PHE A 689 51.94 -16.04 -0.75
N ALA A 690 51.59 -17.29 -1.06
CA ALA A 690 52.32 -18.46 -0.61
C ALA A 690 53.74 -18.47 -1.20
N GLU A 691 54.70 -18.93 -0.42
CA GLU A 691 56.06 -19.18 -0.90
C GLU A 691 56.03 -20.14 -2.10
N GLY A 692 56.79 -19.80 -3.15
CA GLY A 692 56.80 -20.54 -4.41
C GLY A 692 55.68 -20.18 -5.39
N TYR A 693 54.82 -19.20 -5.07
CA TYR A 693 53.89 -18.57 -6.01
C TYR A 693 54.41 -17.22 -6.47
N ASN A 694 54.69 -17.10 -7.78
CA ASN A 694 55.12 -15.85 -8.41
C ASN A 694 54.17 -15.52 -9.56
N VAL A 695 53.87 -14.23 -9.75
CA VAL A 695 52.95 -13.77 -10.79
C VAL A 695 53.33 -12.37 -11.25
N THR A 696 53.14 -12.11 -12.55
CA THR A 696 53.17 -10.76 -13.10
C THR A 696 51.74 -10.29 -13.29
N ILE A 697 51.41 -9.11 -12.75
CA ILE A 697 50.10 -8.47 -12.93
C ILE A 697 50.27 -7.09 -13.56
N ASN A 698 49.28 -6.63 -14.33
CA ASN A 698 49.32 -5.28 -14.88
C ASN A 698 48.87 -4.27 -13.82
N ALA A 699 49.46 -3.08 -13.83
CA ALA A 699 49.00 -1.98 -13.00
C ALA A 699 47.51 -1.65 -13.26
N MET A 700 47.02 -1.82 -14.49
CA MET A 700 45.59 -1.70 -14.79
C MET A 700 44.70 -2.60 -13.92
N ASP A 701 45.11 -3.82 -13.60
CA ASP A 701 44.31 -4.77 -12.82
C ASP A 701 44.12 -4.35 -11.35
N ILE A 702 44.94 -3.41 -10.85
CA ILE A 702 44.85 -2.82 -9.51
C ILE A 702 44.07 -1.49 -9.54
N TYR A 703 44.28 -0.69 -10.59
CA TYR A 703 43.86 0.72 -10.64
C TYR A 703 42.73 1.02 -11.64
N ASP A 704 42.05 -0.01 -12.15
CA ASP A 704 40.86 0.11 -13.03
C ASP A 704 39.56 0.45 -12.27
N THR A 705 39.63 0.67 -10.96
CA THR A 705 38.50 0.86 -10.04
C THR A 705 38.59 2.20 -9.29
N GLU A 706 37.45 2.69 -8.80
CA GLU A 706 37.39 3.87 -7.90
C GLU A 706 37.80 3.53 -6.46
N CYS A 707 37.98 2.24 -6.15
CA CYS A 707 38.35 1.76 -4.81
C CYS A 707 39.85 1.91 -4.49
N THR A 708 40.69 2.22 -5.49
CA THR A 708 42.14 2.43 -5.35
C THR A 708 42.53 3.78 -5.94
N MET A 709 43.60 4.39 -5.40
CA MET A 709 44.10 5.68 -5.90
C MET A 709 45.26 5.47 -6.87
N LYS A 710 45.10 5.92 -8.11
CA LYS A 710 46.15 5.86 -9.15
C LYS A 710 47.41 6.61 -8.70
N PRO A 711 48.62 6.04 -8.91
CA PRO A 711 49.88 6.75 -8.69
C PRO A 711 50.05 7.91 -9.70
N VAL A 712 50.88 8.89 -9.34
CA VAL A 712 51.10 10.11 -10.16
C VAL A 712 51.62 9.77 -11.56
N ASP A 713 52.54 8.82 -11.66
CA ASP A 713 53.12 8.32 -12.92
C ASP A 713 52.46 7.00 -13.37
N TYR A 714 51.13 6.92 -13.28
CA TYR A 714 50.40 5.71 -13.62
C TYR A 714 50.53 5.34 -15.11
N ASN A 715 51.12 4.18 -15.37
CA ASN A 715 51.12 3.52 -16.66
C ASN A 715 50.26 2.24 -16.57
N PRO A 716 49.15 2.13 -17.34
CA PRO A 716 48.27 0.95 -17.28
C PRO A 716 48.96 -0.36 -17.67
N ASP A 717 49.94 -0.29 -18.57
CA ASP A 717 50.66 -1.45 -19.10
C ASP A 717 51.94 -1.77 -18.30
N GLN A 718 52.12 -1.14 -17.13
CA GLN A 718 53.24 -1.44 -16.25
C GLN A 718 53.09 -2.83 -15.65
N GLU A 719 54.03 -3.71 -15.96
CA GLU A 719 54.13 -5.04 -15.38
C GLU A 719 54.71 -4.97 -13.96
N LEU A 720 54.00 -5.58 -13.01
CA LEU A 720 54.36 -5.66 -11.61
C LEU A 720 54.64 -7.13 -11.26
N PHE A 721 55.92 -7.48 -11.10
CA PHE A 721 56.31 -8.84 -10.76
C PHE A 721 56.29 -9.05 -9.25
N MET A 722 55.44 -9.99 -8.80
CA MET A 722 55.21 -10.28 -7.38
C MET A 722 55.73 -11.66 -6.99
N VAL A 723 56.42 -11.71 -5.85
CA VAL A 723 57.00 -12.92 -5.27
C VAL A 723 56.36 -13.20 -3.92
N GLY A 724 55.77 -14.39 -3.78
CA GLY A 724 55.16 -14.84 -2.52
C GLY A 724 56.20 -15.28 -1.50
N THR A 725 56.01 -14.85 -0.24
CA THR A 725 56.94 -15.14 0.86
C THR A 725 56.30 -15.76 2.10
N SER A 726 55.00 -16.12 2.06
CA SER A 726 54.29 -16.76 3.19
C SER A 726 54.50 -16.05 4.54
N ASN A 727 54.19 -14.76 4.63
CA ASN A 727 54.29 -14.01 5.89
C ASN A 727 52.89 -13.63 6.39
N SER A 728 52.26 -14.55 7.12
CA SER A 728 50.90 -14.41 7.64
C SER A 728 50.72 -13.17 8.52
N ASP A 729 51.66 -12.88 9.43
CA ASP A 729 51.54 -11.76 10.37
C ASP A 729 51.63 -10.39 9.64
N LYS A 730 52.54 -10.25 8.67
CA LYS A 730 52.61 -9.04 7.84
C LYS A 730 51.39 -8.91 6.93
N CYS A 731 50.90 -10.02 6.36
CA CYS A 731 49.66 -10.01 5.58
C CYS A 731 48.47 -9.51 6.40
N ARG A 732 48.31 -10.01 7.63
CA ARG A 732 47.28 -9.55 8.59
C ARG A 732 47.35 -8.05 8.84
N SER A 733 48.56 -7.52 9.05
CA SER A 733 48.78 -6.09 9.29
C SER A 733 48.35 -5.22 8.09
N ILE A 734 48.72 -5.63 6.88
CA ILE A 734 48.32 -4.93 5.64
C ILE A 734 46.81 -4.98 5.45
N VAL A 735 46.20 -6.15 5.62
CA VAL A 735 44.74 -6.33 5.56
C VAL A 735 44.05 -5.42 6.56
N LYS A 736 44.52 -5.36 7.81
CA LYS A 736 43.93 -4.51 8.84
C LYS A 736 44.03 -3.02 8.49
N SER A 737 45.06 -2.60 7.75
CA SER A 737 45.30 -1.20 7.38
C SER A 737 44.28 -0.60 6.40
N ILE A 738 43.46 -1.42 5.73
CA ILE A 738 42.42 -0.91 4.80
C ILE A 738 41.10 -0.59 5.52
N PHE A 739 41.03 -0.85 6.83
CA PHE A 739 39.89 -0.51 7.69
C PHE A 739 40.26 0.65 8.61
N ASP A 740 39.35 1.61 8.77
CA ASP A 740 39.45 2.62 9.82
C ASP A 740 38.61 2.21 11.04
N PHE A 741 39.29 1.83 12.12
CA PHE A 741 38.65 1.50 13.40
C PHE A 741 38.70 2.64 14.43
N GLN A 742 39.33 3.77 14.09
CA GLN A 742 39.53 4.88 15.02
C GLN A 742 38.38 5.88 14.97
N THR A 743 37.82 6.10 13.78
CA THR A 743 36.69 7.03 13.60
C THR A 743 35.38 6.39 14.07
N CYS A 744 34.79 6.93 15.14
CA CYS A 744 33.42 6.61 15.56
C CYS A 744 32.78 7.79 16.31
N SER A 745 31.63 8.27 15.82
CA SER A 745 30.88 9.38 16.43
C SER A 745 29.76 8.94 17.37
N SER A 746 29.60 7.63 17.57
CA SER A 746 28.54 7.03 18.39
C SER A 746 29.12 6.09 19.45
N SER A 747 28.28 5.50 20.30
CA SER A 747 28.74 4.56 21.32
C SER A 747 29.32 3.26 20.74
N GLN A 748 28.88 2.88 19.53
CA GLN A 748 29.32 1.68 18.85
C GLN A 748 29.28 1.86 17.32
N CYS A 749 30.41 1.55 16.68
CA CYS A 749 30.57 1.52 15.23
C CYS A 749 31.20 0.20 14.80
N SER A 750 31.00 -0.14 13.53
CA SER A 750 31.74 -1.21 12.88
C SER A 750 33.14 -0.72 12.50
N PHE A 751 33.27 -0.09 11.33
CA PHE A 751 34.47 0.59 10.82
C PHE A 751 34.08 1.77 9.92
N ASN A 752 35.04 2.64 9.59
CA ASN A 752 34.88 3.86 8.80
C ASN A 752 33.80 4.83 9.35
N GLY A 753 33.61 4.88 10.67
CA GLY A 753 32.58 5.73 11.28
C GLY A 753 31.14 5.23 11.12
N VAL A 754 30.92 4.03 10.58
CA VAL A 754 29.56 3.49 10.37
C VAL A 754 29.00 2.95 11.69
N GLN A 755 27.93 3.58 12.17
CA GLN A 755 27.20 3.14 13.36
C GLN A 755 26.57 1.76 13.13
N GLN A 756 26.75 0.85 14.08
CA GLN A 756 26.19 -0.50 14.00
C GLN A 756 25.67 -0.91 15.38
N PRO A 757 24.44 -1.45 15.50
CA PRO A 757 23.99 -2.12 16.71
C PRO A 757 24.88 -3.32 17.10
N PRO A 758 24.90 -3.72 18.38
CA PRO A 758 25.49 -5.00 18.77
C PRO A 758 24.91 -6.15 17.95
N VAL A 759 25.79 -7.03 17.44
CA VAL A 759 25.35 -8.26 16.79
C VAL A 759 24.70 -9.18 17.82
N ALA A 760 23.52 -9.73 17.49
CA ALA A 760 22.76 -10.59 18.38
C ALA A 760 22.05 -11.70 17.59
N GLY A 761 21.97 -12.89 18.18
CA GLY A 761 21.39 -14.07 17.55
C GLY A 761 22.35 -14.78 16.58
N ASP A 762 21.76 -15.65 15.76
CA ASP A 762 22.48 -16.44 14.76
C ASP A 762 22.64 -15.67 13.46
N PHE A 763 23.74 -15.92 12.73
CA PHE A 763 24.05 -15.28 11.47
C PHE A 763 24.43 -16.30 10.42
N MET A 764 23.91 -16.12 9.20
CA MET A 764 24.29 -16.92 8.05
C MET A 764 25.22 -16.12 7.14
N ALA A 765 26.43 -16.64 6.95
CA ALA A 765 27.47 -16.02 6.15
C ALA A 765 27.67 -16.79 4.83
N TYR A 766 27.39 -16.15 3.69
CA TYR A 766 27.39 -16.80 2.38
C TYR A 766 28.27 -16.08 1.36
N ALA A 767 28.21 -16.53 0.10
CA ALA A 767 29.08 -16.07 -0.98
C ALA A 767 30.58 -16.13 -0.60
N GLY A 768 31.30 -15.01 -0.68
CA GLY A 768 32.74 -14.94 -0.40
C GLY A 768 33.12 -15.44 1.00
N PHE A 769 32.24 -15.30 2.00
CA PHE A 769 32.46 -15.83 3.34
C PHE A 769 32.56 -17.36 3.33
N PHE A 770 31.54 -18.03 2.76
CA PHE A 770 31.49 -19.49 2.65
C PHE A 770 32.69 -20.06 1.89
N TYR A 771 33.02 -19.49 0.72
CA TYR A 771 34.13 -20.01 -0.08
C TYR A 771 35.48 -19.87 0.62
N THR A 772 35.66 -18.80 1.40
CA THR A 772 36.87 -18.58 2.19
C THR A 772 36.95 -19.55 3.37
N ALA A 773 35.87 -19.71 4.14
CA ALA A 773 35.80 -20.68 5.23
C ALA A 773 36.05 -22.12 4.74
N ARG A 774 35.47 -22.50 3.60
CA ARG A 774 35.66 -23.82 2.99
C ARG A 774 37.10 -24.06 2.54
N ALA A 775 37.77 -23.05 1.99
CA ALA A 775 39.18 -23.16 1.62
C ALA A 775 40.06 -23.45 2.85
N LEU A 776 39.73 -22.85 4.00
CA LEU A 776 40.39 -23.06 5.29
C LEU A 776 39.99 -24.39 5.96
N GLY A 777 38.96 -25.09 5.46
CA GLY A 777 38.53 -26.40 5.94
C GLY A 777 37.31 -26.39 6.86
N PHE A 778 36.54 -25.30 6.88
CA PHE A 778 35.30 -25.20 7.66
C PHE A 778 34.06 -25.37 6.75
N GLU A 779 33.11 -26.17 7.20
CA GLU A 779 31.75 -26.28 6.63
C GLU A 779 30.74 -26.13 7.78
N GLY A 780 30.14 -24.95 7.89
CA GLY A 780 29.19 -24.61 8.95
C GLY A 780 29.77 -23.66 10.01
N THR A 781 29.50 -23.91 11.30
CA THR A 781 30.01 -23.10 12.42
C THR A 781 31.49 -23.36 12.70
N SER A 782 32.18 -22.40 13.30
CA SER A 782 33.59 -22.53 13.71
C SER A 782 33.86 -21.86 15.05
N ASP A 783 35.05 -22.11 15.59
CA ASP A 783 35.61 -21.35 16.72
C ASP A 783 36.60 -20.30 16.21
N ILE A 784 36.64 -19.13 16.85
CA ILE A 784 37.43 -17.98 16.40
C ILE A 784 38.95 -18.23 16.46
N ASP A 785 39.43 -18.95 17.47
CA ASP A 785 40.84 -19.29 17.62
C ASP A 785 41.23 -20.37 16.61
N GLN A 786 40.36 -21.36 16.38
CA GLN A 786 40.55 -22.37 15.34
C GLN A 786 40.60 -21.73 13.94
N PHE A 787 39.70 -20.78 13.66
CA PHE A 787 39.67 -20.06 12.40
C PHE A 787 40.97 -19.27 12.20
N SER A 788 41.43 -18.55 13.23
CA SER A 788 42.70 -17.82 13.21
C SER A 788 43.91 -18.74 12.97
N ALA A 789 43.96 -19.89 13.64
CA ALA A 789 45.02 -20.89 13.47
C ALA A 789 45.01 -21.50 12.06
N ALA A 790 43.83 -21.76 11.50
CA ALA A 790 43.67 -22.28 10.14
C ALA A 790 44.15 -21.27 9.09
N ILE A 791 43.88 -19.97 9.28
CA ILE A 791 44.44 -18.91 8.40
C ILE A 791 45.96 -18.95 8.44
N ARG A 792 46.57 -18.98 9.63
CA ARG A 792 48.03 -19.02 9.78
C ARG A 792 48.62 -20.25 9.08
N LYS A 793 48.05 -21.43 9.33
CA LYS A 793 48.47 -22.68 8.66
C LYS A 793 48.38 -22.56 7.14
N PHE A 794 47.30 -21.99 6.61
CA PHE A 794 47.11 -21.82 5.17
C PHE A 794 48.14 -20.85 4.57
N CYS A 795 48.35 -19.68 5.20
CA CYS A 795 49.30 -18.67 4.73
C CYS A 795 50.76 -19.14 4.78
N ASP A 796 51.12 -19.93 5.80
CA ASP A 796 52.49 -20.43 6.00
C ASP A 796 52.79 -21.68 5.14
N SER A 797 51.81 -22.19 4.38
CA SER A 797 51.98 -23.35 3.50
C SER A 797 52.59 -22.97 2.15
N HIS A 798 53.54 -23.77 1.66
CA HIS A 798 54.16 -23.60 0.35
C HIS A 798 53.15 -23.86 -0.80
N TRP A 799 53.28 -23.14 -1.92
CA TRP A 799 52.34 -23.19 -3.05
C TRP A 799 52.11 -24.59 -3.62
N THR A 800 53.16 -25.40 -3.71
CA THR A 800 53.06 -26.80 -4.18
C THR A 800 52.21 -27.68 -3.27
N VAL A 801 52.27 -27.45 -1.94
CA VAL A 801 51.46 -28.16 -0.95
C VAL A 801 50.00 -27.74 -1.08
N LEU A 802 49.74 -26.44 -1.16
CA LEU A 802 48.38 -25.92 -1.33
C LEU A 802 47.71 -26.47 -2.60
N LYS A 803 48.43 -26.54 -3.73
CA LYS A 803 47.91 -27.14 -4.97
C LYS A 803 47.61 -28.63 -4.84
N ALA A 804 48.45 -29.37 -4.12
CA ALA A 804 48.27 -30.81 -3.91
C ALA A 804 47.09 -31.10 -2.97
N GLU A 805 46.89 -30.29 -1.92
CA GLU A 805 45.81 -30.48 -0.95
C GLU A 805 44.46 -29.93 -1.45
N LYS A 806 44.46 -28.87 -2.26
CA LYS A 806 43.26 -28.13 -2.68
C LYS A 806 43.01 -28.22 -4.18
N THR A 807 43.13 -29.43 -4.74
CA THR A 807 42.96 -29.74 -6.19
C THR A 807 41.63 -29.29 -6.79
N TRP A 808 40.61 -29.08 -5.96
CA TRP A 808 39.28 -28.61 -6.36
C TRP A 808 39.17 -27.08 -6.51
N ILE A 809 40.21 -26.31 -6.17
CA ILE A 809 40.28 -24.86 -6.31
C ILE A 809 41.22 -24.51 -7.47
N ALA A 810 40.73 -23.76 -8.46
CA ALA A 810 41.60 -23.25 -9.52
C ALA A 810 42.63 -22.24 -8.98
N ASP A 811 43.86 -22.27 -9.50
CA ASP A 811 45.00 -21.45 -9.07
C ASP A 811 44.65 -19.96 -8.93
N LYS A 812 43.85 -19.41 -9.85
CA LYS A 812 43.40 -18.01 -9.83
C LYS A 812 42.64 -17.62 -8.56
N TYR A 813 41.95 -18.57 -7.93
CA TYR A 813 41.28 -18.37 -6.65
C TYR A 813 42.15 -18.82 -5.48
N LEU A 814 42.91 -19.91 -5.64
CA LEU A 814 43.73 -20.49 -4.57
C LEU A 814 44.72 -19.45 -4.00
N ARG A 815 45.33 -18.64 -4.87
CA ARG A 815 46.26 -17.56 -4.49
C ARG A 815 45.67 -16.49 -3.57
N THR A 816 44.33 -16.37 -3.53
CA THR A 816 43.62 -15.29 -2.81
C THR A 816 43.30 -15.64 -1.36
N TYR A 817 43.32 -16.92 -0.99
CA TYR A 817 42.69 -17.34 0.28
C TYR A 817 43.49 -17.01 1.54
N CYS A 818 44.80 -16.74 1.44
CA CYS A 818 45.57 -16.25 2.59
C CYS A 818 45.11 -14.83 3.00
N TYR A 819 45.09 -13.87 2.06
CA TYR A 819 44.56 -12.53 2.37
C TYR A 819 43.06 -12.62 2.70
N ALA A 820 42.28 -13.42 1.96
CA ALA A 820 40.84 -13.48 2.17
C ALA A 820 40.49 -14.04 3.56
N GLY A 821 41.28 -15.00 4.07
CA GLY A 821 41.16 -15.51 5.43
C GLY A 821 41.35 -14.41 6.48
N HIS A 822 42.48 -13.68 6.39
CA HIS A 822 42.74 -12.52 7.26
C HIS A 822 41.67 -11.42 7.10
N TYR A 823 41.16 -11.21 5.89
CA TYR A 823 40.15 -10.20 5.57
C TYR A 823 38.81 -10.55 6.20
N VAL A 824 38.34 -11.78 6.04
CA VAL A 824 37.12 -12.28 6.68
C VAL A 824 37.26 -12.23 8.20
N TYR A 825 38.38 -12.68 8.77
CA TYR A 825 38.61 -12.59 10.21
C TYR A 825 38.56 -11.14 10.72
N THR A 826 39.30 -10.23 10.06
CA THR A 826 39.34 -8.81 10.44
C THR A 826 37.96 -8.18 10.34
N MET A 827 37.22 -8.47 9.27
CA MET A 827 35.88 -7.92 9.07
C MET A 827 34.87 -8.43 10.11
N LEU A 828 34.86 -9.73 10.41
CA LEU A 828 33.92 -10.30 11.38
C LEU A 828 34.29 -9.92 12.81
N ALA A 829 35.56 -10.10 13.21
CA ALA A 829 36.00 -9.87 14.58
C ALA A 829 36.27 -8.40 14.89
N ASP A 830 37.13 -7.73 14.10
CA ASP A 830 37.48 -6.33 14.35
C ASP A 830 36.41 -5.37 13.81
N GLY A 831 35.73 -5.70 12.71
CA GLY A 831 34.70 -4.86 12.08
C GLY A 831 33.33 -5.01 12.71
N TYR A 832 32.66 -6.13 12.47
CA TYR A 832 31.29 -6.39 12.95
C TYR A 832 31.21 -6.72 14.44
N LYS A 833 32.36 -6.83 15.12
CA LYS A 833 32.49 -7.04 16.56
C LYS A 833 31.99 -8.41 17.05
N PHE A 834 32.16 -9.45 16.24
CA PHE A 834 31.99 -10.83 16.71
C PHE A 834 33.16 -11.22 17.63
N ASP A 835 32.83 -11.61 18.86
CA ASP A 835 33.77 -12.06 19.88
C ASP A 835 33.69 -13.58 20.08
N ASN A 836 34.42 -14.12 21.07
CA ASN A 836 34.42 -15.56 21.36
C ASN A 836 33.02 -16.11 21.70
N GLU A 837 32.12 -15.28 22.22
CA GLU A 837 30.77 -15.72 22.57
C GLU A 837 29.81 -15.72 21.38
N THR A 838 29.94 -14.73 20.50
CA THR A 838 29.04 -14.49 19.36
C THR A 838 29.52 -15.13 18.06
N TRP A 839 30.83 -15.36 17.88
CA TRP A 839 31.40 -15.99 16.68
C TRP A 839 30.83 -17.38 16.38
N LYS A 840 30.56 -18.17 17.44
CA LYS A 840 29.98 -19.51 17.31
C LYS A 840 28.58 -19.52 16.68
N ASN A 841 27.92 -18.36 16.64
CA ASN A 841 26.61 -18.19 16.05
C ASN A 841 26.68 -17.89 14.54
N ILE A 842 27.88 -17.82 13.96
CA ILE A 842 28.08 -17.64 12.51
C ILE A 842 28.11 -19.01 11.84
N ASP A 843 27.16 -19.23 10.94
CA ASP A 843 27.07 -20.43 10.10
C ASP A 843 27.48 -20.10 8.66
N PHE A 844 28.62 -20.67 8.21
CA PHE A 844 29.12 -20.49 6.84
C PHE A 844 28.41 -21.44 5.88
N GLN A 845 27.45 -20.92 5.11
CA GLN A 845 26.57 -21.71 4.24
C GLN A 845 26.53 -21.19 2.81
N LYS A 846 26.32 -22.11 1.86
CA LYS A 846 26.11 -21.76 0.44
C LYS A 846 24.64 -21.85 0.04
N GLN A 847 23.92 -22.79 0.62
CA GLN A 847 22.56 -23.18 0.22
C GLN A 847 21.79 -23.67 1.44
N VAL A 848 20.48 -23.39 1.47
CA VAL A 848 19.54 -23.97 2.45
C VAL A 848 18.51 -24.77 1.66
N LYS A 849 18.27 -26.03 2.06
CA LYS A 849 17.32 -26.94 1.39
C LYS A 849 17.50 -27.01 -0.14
N LYS A 850 18.77 -27.02 -0.61
CA LYS A 850 19.19 -27.02 -2.04
C LYS A 850 18.92 -25.71 -2.82
N THR A 851 18.36 -24.69 -2.18
CA THR A 851 18.16 -23.36 -2.78
C THR A 851 19.36 -22.48 -2.49
N SER A 852 19.83 -21.73 -3.49
CA SER A 852 20.99 -20.86 -3.30
C SER A 852 20.63 -19.63 -2.48
N ILE A 853 21.52 -19.24 -1.56
CA ILE A 853 21.33 -18.03 -0.76
C ILE A 853 21.78 -16.83 -1.58
N GLY A 854 20.93 -15.82 -1.69
CA GLY A 854 21.18 -14.57 -2.39
C GLY A 854 19.95 -13.65 -2.30
N TRP A 855 20.10 -12.39 -2.67
CA TRP A 855 19.03 -11.39 -2.53
C TRP A 855 17.82 -11.65 -3.47
N SER A 856 18.01 -12.36 -4.58
CA SER A 856 16.99 -12.52 -5.63
C SER A 856 15.68 -13.17 -5.17
N LEU A 857 15.74 -14.16 -4.27
CA LEU A 857 14.54 -14.82 -3.72
C LEU A 857 13.77 -13.87 -2.79
N GLY A 858 14.47 -13.16 -1.89
CA GLY A 858 13.88 -12.16 -1.01
C GLY A 858 13.26 -11.00 -1.76
N TYR A 859 13.89 -10.57 -2.86
CA TYR A 859 13.31 -9.61 -3.79
C TYR A 859 12.01 -10.16 -4.40
N MET A 860 12.03 -11.38 -4.94
CA MET A 860 10.83 -12.02 -5.51
C MET A 860 9.71 -12.19 -4.49
N LEU A 861 10.02 -12.57 -3.24
CA LEU A 861 9.05 -12.66 -2.15
C LEU A 861 8.40 -11.32 -1.85
N SER A 862 9.20 -10.26 -1.75
CA SER A 862 8.70 -8.89 -1.55
C SER A 862 7.83 -8.43 -2.73
N MET A 863 8.25 -8.71 -3.97
CA MET A 863 7.47 -8.36 -5.17
C MET A 863 6.20 -9.20 -5.31
N SER A 864 6.21 -10.44 -4.83
CA SER A 864 5.06 -11.34 -4.90
C SER A 864 3.84 -10.73 -4.21
N ASN A 865 4.01 -9.89 -3.17
CA ASN A 865 2.92 -9.16 -2.52
C ASN A 865 2.05 -8.35 -3.49
N MET A 866 2.64 -7.84 -4.57
CA MET A 866 1.94 -6.97 -5.53
C MET A 866 1.14 -7.74 -6.60
N ILE A 867 1.27 -9.07 -6.65
CA ILE A 867 0.66 -9.90 -7.70
C ILE A 867 -0.74 -10.36 -7.26
N PRO A 868 -1.85 -10.02 -7.95
CA PRO A 868 -3.17 -10.50 -7.56
C PRO A 868 -3.27 -12.03 -7.70
N SER A 869 -3.92 -12.70 -6.74
CA SER A 869 -4.15 -14.16 -6.81
C SER A 869 -5.18 -14.49 -7.89
N GLU A 870 -4.78 -15.28 -8.89
CA GLU A 870 -5.72 -15.88 -9.85
C GLU A 870 -6.38 -17.11 -9.20
N VAL A 871 -7.69 -17.03 -8.95
CA VAL A 871 -8.48 -18.12 -8.37
C VAL A 871 -9.40 -18.69 -9.43
N LYS A 872 -9.22 -19.98 -9.78
CA LYS A 872 -10.21 -20.70 -10.58
C LYS A 872 -11.18 -21.41 -9.66
N VAL A 873 -12.44 -20.97 -9.70
CA VAL A 873 -13.50 -21.56 -8.90
C VAL A 873 -14.07 -22.77 -9.63
N ILE A 874 -13.92 -23.95 -9.05
CA ILE A 874 -14.46 -25.21 -9.57
C ILE A 874 -15.75 -25.52 -8.84
N THR A 875 -16.79 -25.84 -9.61
CA THR A 875 -18.06 -26.29 -9.08
C THR A 875 -18.08 -27.81 -8.91
N PRO A 876 -18.81 -28.35 -7.92
CA PRO A 876 -18.74 -29.77 -7.55
C PRO A 876 -19.35 -30.69 -8.61
N LEU A 877 -20.29 -30.19 -9.43
CA LEU A 877 -20.81 -30.90 -10.61
C LEU A 877 -20.33 -30.19 -11.89
N THR A 878 -20.01 -30.97 -12.91
CA THR A 878 -19.72 -30.45 -14.25
C THR A 878 -20.99 -29.87 -14.88
N ASN A 879 -20.84 -28.86 -15.74
CA ASN A 879 -21.97 -28.20 -16.40
C ASN A 879 -22.99 -29.17 -17.03
N PRO A 880 -22.59 -30.27 -17.72
CA PRO A 880 -23.55 -31.22 -18.29
C PRO A 880 -24.32 -32.02 -17.22
N VAL A 881 -23.65 -32.42 -16.13
CA VAL A 881 -24.27 -33.18 -15.05
C VAL A 881 -25.25 -32.31 -14.27
N PHE A 882 -24.85 -31.06 -13.98
CA PHE A 882 -25.72 -30.08 -13.33
C PHE A 882 -26.96 -29.79 -14.18
N ALA A 883 -26.79 -29.48 -15.46
CA ALA A 883 -27.91 -29.23 -16.37
C ALA A 883 -28.84 -30.45 -16.49
N GLY A 884 -28.27 -31.66 -16.56
CA GLY A 884 -29.04 -32.91 -16.60
C GLY A 884 -29.90 -33.14 -15.35
N LEU A 885 -29.35 -32.90 -14.15
CA LEU A 885 -30.07 -33.03 -12.88
C LEU A 885 -31.15 -31.97 -12.71
N VAL A 886 -30.85 -30.70 -13.05
CA VAL A 886 -31.84 -29.61 -13.03
C VAL A 886 -32.99 -29.92 -13.99
N PHE A 887 -32.70 -30.38 -15.21
CA PHE A 887 -33.72 -30.79 -16.17
C PHE A 887 -34.58 -31.94 -15.66
N LEU A 888 -33.96 -32.99 -15.12
CA LEU A 888 -34.64 -34.17 -14.58
C LEU A 888 -35.63 -33.81 -13.47
N PHE A 889 -35.18 -33.05 -12.47
CA PHE A 889 -36.03 -32.67 -11.34
C PHE A 889 -37.08 -31.63 -11.75
N SER A 890 -36.78 -30.71 -12.66
CA SER A 890 -37.77 -29.76 -13.21
C SER A 890 -38.88 -30.49 -13.97
N ALA A 891 -38.53 -31.47 -14.81
CA ALA A 891 -39.50 -32.30 -15.52
C ALA A 891 -40.35 -33.13 -14.55
N LEU A 892 -39.75 -33.67 -13.49
CA LEU A 892 -40.46 -34.39 -12.43
C LEU A 892 -41.44 -33.47 -11.66
N THR A 893 -41.03 -32.24 -11.34
CA THR A 893 -41.88 -31.22 -10.71
C THR A 893 -43.04 -30.83 -11.62
N ILE A 894 -42.80 -30.57 -12.91
CA ILE A 894 -43.87 -30.23 -13.86
C ILE A 894 -44.87 -31.39 -13.99
N THR A 895 -44.38 -32.62 -14.14
CA THR A 895 -45.23 -33.81 -14.28
C THR A 895 -46.07 -34.04 -13.03
N THR A 896 -45.50 -33.84 -11.84
CA THR A 896 -46.23 -33.96 -10.57
C THR A 896 -47.25 -32.83 -10.37
N VAL A 897 -46.95 -31.58 -10.78
CA VAL A 897 -47.92 -30.47 -10.79
C VAL A 897 -49.09 -30.77 -11.72
N VAL A 898 -48.84 -31.30 -12.92
CA VAL A 898 -49.90 -31.71 -13.87
C VAL A 898 -50.75 -32.83 -13.27
N LEU A 899 -50.14 -33.83 -12.61
CA LEU A 899 -50.86 -34.88 -11.88
C LEU A 899 -51.72 -34.33 -10.74
N VAL A 900 -51.21 -33.37 -9.96
CA VAL A 900 -51.98 -32.66 -8.93
C VAL A 900 -53.17 -31.94 -9.56
N PHE A 901 -52.96 -31.24 -10.68
CA PHE A 901 -54.00 -30.51 -11.39
C PHE A 901 -55.09 -31.44 -11.94
N ILE A 902 -54.72 -32.58 -12.53
CA ILE A 902 -55.65 -33.62 -13.00
C ILE A 902 -56.47 -34.21 -11.84
N ILE A 903 -55.83 -34.48 -10.70
CA ILE A 903 -56.51 -34.98 -9.50
C ILE A 903 -57.46 -33.93 -8.94
N LEU A 904 -57.09 -32.64 -8.95
CA LEU A 904 -57.94 -31.52 -8.54
C LEU A 904 -59.14 -31.34 -9.47
N ILE A 905 -58.95 -31.43 -10.79
CA ILE A 905 -60.05 -31.35 -11.76
C ILE A 905 -61.04 -32.49 -11.56
N ARG A 906 -60.56 -33.74 -11.45
CA ARG A 906 -61.40 -34.93 -11.20
C ARG A 906 -62.08 -34.98 -9.82
N THR A 907 -61.73 -34.07 -8.92
CA THR A 907 -62.37 -33.93 -7.61
C THR A 907 -63.32 -32.73 -7.54
N CYS A 908 -63.21 -31.78 -8.47
CA CYS A 908 -64.09 -30.62 -8.59
C CYS A 908 -65.20 -30.80 -9.63
N PHE A 909 -65.02 -31.72 -10.58
CA PHE A 909 -65.99 -32.20 -11.57
C PHE A 909 -66.13 -33.71 -11.44
#